data_AF-A0A4S4LA08-F1
#
_entry.id   AF-A0A4S4LA08-F1
#
_cell.length_a   1.000
_cell.length_b   1.000
_cell.length_c   1.000
_cell.angle_alpha   90.00
_cell.angle_beta   90.00
_cell.angle_gamma   90.00
#
_symmetry.space_group_name_H-M   'P 1'
#
loop_
_entity.id
_entity.type
_entity.pdbx_description
1 polymer ?
#
loop_
_entity_poly.entity_id
_entity_poly.type
_entity_poly.pdbx_seq_one_letter_code
_entity_poly.pdbx_strand_id
1 'polypeptide(L)'
;MPNIQYPFRIQSRDIDQHTCFTSSTASSNMTADGLPGAGRTLGSLYAVAGRSLEITLSRVAERLGYGPRATAVRIQRRRQIIRHASTTEISWSTHSPEAIRAQSKKLEMDCKRLLKYARLPLTKKQAMDQVVDLSIDDPYIRGLLLIMGAVSTIDTALKDPALWFNYDSSLQSSTRRALVVLTSTEVNVLAQKIELTPSWSDAIHEDLVAYLYDLDHSFLVIRHLSRHLMIPIKMHIWSRAIEQIVNIIDTHPGDVEFEECDRIFGYLLFYLNRDHATNDFEPDIWSAVLEIILRHADKLPQTVSTETFWWWITDVQGNRPIENHNSLHAYYLMSLLMRGIVTANGSEYVDLYSTYQQYHFKPLLDLLRSPPDLALCRFVHKWFQAEMDSVRTVPEAKELTSLCQELAIYGTSDESFLRDRVARCARVLLSTDIYCRTSMLRTLLSTGLYKSSDLTIMLEETAKICTPSPSPSPWGWFYLYIYRHLDADGKLLNITHRPCRDLARTGMMGHEFHELCLRSDDVFELHLQHGRAFSSAGHHPIFAGYTTNGERAYVAKARFGHNFSSCYCIVTEGTKLEDLRIRTRPRAANGVMKEITPISLSVYVFRYVPNAHTESDRFSRVLDGIVSVATGPFYWKPLSPSYSLPRVSVQSHISDSDAEKILDIAIAEEAHTSYI
;
A
#
# COMPACT_ATOMS: atom_id res chain seq x y z
N MET A 1 26.89 -34.23 19.08
CA MET A 1 27.03 -33.09 18.16
C MET A 1 27.50 -31.90 18.97
N PRO A 2 28.67 -31.31 18.65
CA PRO A 2 29.27 -30.29 19.53
C PRO A 2 28.76 -28.89 19.20
N ASN A 3 28.52 -28.13 20.27
CA ASN A 3 28.24 -26.69 20.28
C ASN A 3 29.44 -25.92 19.75
N ILE A 4 29.23 -25.14 18.68
CA ILE A 4 30.20 -24.16 18.18
C ILE A 4 29.78 -22.79 18.74
N GLN A 5 30.44 -22.37 19.82
CA GLN A 5 30.43 -20.98 20.28
C GLN A 5 31.41 -20.18 19.41
N TYR A 6 30.91 -19.16 18.72
CA TYR A 6 31.74 -18.14 18.08
C TYR A 6 32.10 -17.05 19.10
N PRO A 7 33.39 -16.74 19.33
CA PRO A 7 33.78 -15.55 20.07
C PRO A 7 33.88 -14.37 19.09
N PHE A 8 32.99 -13.38 19.26
CA PHE A 8 33.10 -12.08 18.60
C PHE A 8 34.22 -11.29 19.27
N ARG A 9 35.42 -11.32 18.66
CA ARG A 9 36.60 -10.58 19.10
C ARG A 9 36.79 -9.37 18.20
N ILE A 10 36.42 -8.19 18.68
CA ILE A 10 36.72 -6.92 18.02
C ILE A 10 38.23 -6.71 18.14
N GLN A 11 38.97 -6.98 17.05
CA GLN A 11 40.35 -6.53 16.89
C GLN A 11 40.32 -5.06 16.47
N SER A 12 40.74 -4.17 17.37
CA SER A 12 41.16 -2.82 17.03
C SER A 12 42.37 -2.92 16.10
N ARG A 13 42.16 -2.62 14.82
CA ARG A 13 43.27 -2.35 13.89
C ARG A 13 43.78 -0.95 14.18
N ASP A 14 44.88 -0.87 14.93
CA ASP A 14 45.80 0.25 14.87
C ASP A 14 46.34 0.31 13.43
N ILE A 15 45.79 1.25 12.65
CA ILE A 15 46.33 1.64 11.36
C ILE A 15 47.28 2.80 11.65
N ASP A 16 48.56 2.48 11.74
CA ASP A 16 49.66 3.43 11.74
C ASP A 16 49.63 4.23 10.42
N GLN A 17 48.91 5.35 10.43
CA GLN A 17 49.01 6.38 9.41
C GLN A 17 50.35 7.10 9.61
N HIS A 18 51.39 6.60 8.97
CA HIS A 18 52.57 7.39 8.65
C HIS A 18 52.16 8.50 7.68
N THR A 19 51.71 9.62 8.25
CA THR A 19 51.56 10.91 7.60
C THR A 19 52.97 11.39 7.24
N CYS A 20 53.34 11.19 5.97
CA CYS A 20 54.48 11.85 5.36
C CYS A 20 54.17 13.37 5.33
N PHE A 21 54.66 14.09 6.34
CA PHE A 21 54.76 15.54 6.30
C PHE A 21 55.77 15.90 5.22
N THR A 22 55.31 16.12 3.99
CA THR A 22 56.00 16.98 3.04
C THR A 22 55.93 18.40 3.57
N SER A 23 56.94 18.80 4.36
CA SER A 23 57.21 20.19 4.70
C SER A 23 57.54 20.96 3.43
N SER A 24 56.50 21.43 2.75
CA SER A 24 56.61 22.48 1.75
C SER A 24 57.05 23.75 2.47
N THR A 25 58.27 24.20 2.18
CA THR A 25 58.74 25.55 2.48
C THR A 25 57.81 26.56 1.81
N ALA A 26 56.80 26.99 2.57
CA ALA A 26 55.87 28.04 2.20
C ALA A 26 56.63 29.38 2.11
N SER A 27 56.89 29.79 0.88
CA SER A 27 57.24 31.17 0.55
C SER A 27 56.08 32.09 0.90
N SER A 28 56.32 33.14 1.69
CA SER A 28 55.36 34.12 2.25
C SER A 28 54.64 35.03 1.24
N ASN A 29 54.21 34.50 0.09
CA ASN A 29 53.37 35.19 -0.90
C ASN A 29 52.09 34.40 -1.26
N MET A 30 51.70 33.39 -0.48
CA MET A 30 50.42 32.69 -0.65
C MET A 30 49.27 33.64 -0.25
N THR A 31 48.68 34.29 -1.26
CA THR A 31 47.37 34.93 -1.16
C THR A 31 46.35 33.95 -0.59
N ALA A 32 45.82 34.23 0.60
CA ALA A 32 44.78 33.40 1.21
C ALA A 32 43.61 33.19 0.25
N ASP A 33 43.29 31.93 -0.04
CA ASP A 33 42.12 31.56 -0.80
C ASP A 33 40.87 31.87 0.04
N GLY A 34 40.03 32.78 -0.45
CA GLY A 34 38.84 33.26 0.25
C GLY A 34 38.79 34.77 0.52
N LEU A 35 39.88 35.51 0.31
CA LEU A 35 39.81 36.98 0.41
C LEU A 35 39.23 37.58 -0.89
N PRO A 36 38.24 38.50 -0.78
CA PRO A 36 37.66 39.19 -1.92
C PRO A 36 38.70 40.09 -2.58
N GLY A 37 39.24 39.64 -3.71
CA GLY A 37 40.06 40.46 -4.60
C GLY A 37 39.24 40.88 -5.81
N ALA A 38 39.40 42.13 -6.27
CA ALA A 38 38.65 42.67 -7.40
C ALA A 38 38.68 41.77 -8.65
N GLY A 39 39.82 41.13 -8.94
CA GLY A 39 39.95 40.15 -10.02
C GLY A 39 39.17 38.85 -9.81
N ARG A 40 39.05 38.36 -8.57
CA ARG A 40 38.29 37.14 -8.23
C ARG A 40 36.78 37.40 -8.28
N THR A 41 36.33 38.56 -7.82
CA THR A 41 34.92 38.96 -7.92
C THR A 41 34.49 39.08 -9.38
N LEU A 42 35.31 39.70 -10.24
CA LEU A 42 35.07 39.75 -11.68
C LEU A 42 35.09 38.35 -12.30
N GLY A 43 36.06 37.50 -11.94
CA GLY A 43 36.12 36.11 -12.41
C GLY A 43 34.86 35.31 -12.06
N SER A 44 34.36 35.42 -10.82
CA SER A 44 33.11 34.80 -10.39
C SER A 44 31.91 35.36 -11.15
N LEU A 45 31.85 36.67 -11.39
CA LEU A 45 30.80 37.30 -12.17
C LEU A 45 30.79 36.80 -13.62
N TYR A 46 31.95 36.71 -14.27
CA TYR A 46 32.07 36.14 -15.61
C TYR A 46 31.72 34.66 -15.65
N ALA A 47 32.08 33.88 -14.63
CA ALA A 47 31.70 32.46 -14.54
C ALA A 47 30.18 32.28 -14.36
N VAL A 48 29.54 33.13 -13.55
CA VAL A 48 28.07 33.13 -13.38
C VAL A 48 27.38 33.57 -14.66
N ALA A 49 27.85 34.64 -15.31
CA ALA A 49 27.31 35.12 -16.58
C ALA A 49 27.47 34.08 -17.70
N GLY A 50 28.64 33.44 -17.79
CA GLY A 50 28.93 32.35 -18.73
C GLY A 50 27.97 31.18 -18.55
N ARG A 51 27.79 30.70 -17.30
CA ARG A 51 26.82 29.63 -16.98
C ARG A 51 25.39 30.02 -17.35
N SER A 52 24.98 31.26 -17.07
CA SER A 52 23.64 31.75 -17.41
C SER A 52 23.40 31.79 -18.92
N LEU A 53 24.40 32.26 -19.68
CA LEU A 53 24.36 32.31 -21.14
C LEU A 53 24.35 30.90 -21.74
N GLU A 54 25.16 29.98 -21.21
CA GLU A 54 25.18 28.58 -21.63
C GLU A 54 23.82 27.90 -21.41
N ILE A 55 23.19 28.09 -20.24
CA ILE A 55 21.84 27.58 -19.96
C ILE A 55 20.81 28.16 -20.93
N THR A 56 20.89 29.46 -21.22
CA THR A 56 19.96 30.13 -22.13
C THR A 56 20.11 29.63 -23.56
N LEU A 57 21.35 29.54 -24.07
CA LEU A 57 21.63 29.00 -25.40
C LEU A 57 21.24 27.53 -25.50
N SER A 58 21.46 26.74 -24.45
CA SER A 58 21.06 25.33 -24.41
C SER A 58 19.53 25.20 -24.52
N ARG A 59 18.76 26.03 -23.80
CA ARG A 59 17.30 26.07 -23.91
C ARG A 59 16.83 26.53 -25.29
N VAL A 60 17.48 27.51 -25.89
CA VAL A 60 17.15 27.97 -27.26
C VAL A 60 17.45 26.86 -28.27
N ALA A 61 18.60 26.21 -28.16
CA ALA A 61 18.95 25.05 -28.99
C ALA A 61 17.90 23.95 -28.85
N GLU A 62 17.47 23.61 -27.62
CA GLU A 62 16.41 22.63 -27.36
C GLU A 62 15.08 23.00 -28.01
N ARG A 63 14.67 24.26 -27.93
CA ARG A 63 13.45 24.77 -28.60
C ARG A 63 13.55 24.67 -30.12
N LEU A 64 14.74 24.86 -30.68
CA LEU A 64 15.02 24.68 -32.10
C LEU A 64 15.18 23.19 -32.50
N GLY A 65 15.00 22.25 -31.56
CA GLY A 65 15.12 20.83 -31.80
C GLY A 65 16.56 20.28 -31.70
N TYR A 66 17.51 21.07 -31.24
CA TYR A 66 18.90 20.67 -31.05
C TYR A 66 19.16 20.31 -29.58
N GLY A 67 20.02 19.32 -29.34
CA GLY A 67 20.34 18.87 -27.98
C GLY A 67 19.74 17.50 -27.63
N PRO A 68 20.18 16.92 -26.50
CA PRO A 68 19.84 15.55 -26.13
C PRO A 68 18.34 15.35 -25.91
N ARG A 69 17.70 16.19 -25.08
CA ARG A 69 16.26 16.08 -24.76
C ARG A 69 15.37 16.25 -25.98
N ALA A 70 15.62 17.27 -26.80
CA ALA A 70 14.88 17.47 -28.04
C ALA A 70 15.03 16.30 -29.02
N THR A 71 16.22 15.67 -29.04
CA THR A 71 16.45 14.46 -29.83
C THR A 71 15.69 13.26 -29.27
N ALA A 72 15.67 13.05 -27.95
CA ALA A 72 14.90 12.00 -27.31
C ALA A 72 13.39 12.11 -27.57
N VAL A 73 12.83 13.32 -27.48
CA VAL A 73 11.41 13.57 -27.82
C VAL A 73 11.11 13.20 -29.29
N ARG A 74 12.02 13.50 -30.23
CA ARG A 74 11.84 13.07 -31.62
C ARG A 74 11.92 11.55 -31.78
N ILE A 75 12.83 10.90 -31.06
CA ILE A 75 12.94 9.43 -31.03
C ILE A 75 11.60 8.84 -30.57
N GLN A 76 11.06 9.30 -29.44
CA GLN A 76 9.78 8.86 -28.90
C GLN A 76 8.63 9.08 -29.89
N ARG A 77 8.48 10.28 -30.46
CA ARG A 77 7.42 10.59 -31.45
C ARG A 77 7.48 9.69 -32.67
N ARG A 78 8.67 9.48 -33.25
CA ARG A 78 8.83 8.60 -34.42
C ARG A 78 8.53 7.15 -34.06
N ARG A 79 8.93 6.72 -32.86
CA ARG A 79 8.68 5.37 -32.38
C ARG A 79 7.19 5.11 -32.13
N GLN A 80 6.44 6.08 -31.62
CA GLN A 80 4.98 6.01 -31.52
C GLN A 80 4.33 5.78 -32.88
N ILE A 81 4.73 6.52 -33.92
CA ILE A 81 4.22 6.32 -35.30
C ILE A 81 4.50 4.89 -35.78
N ILE A 82 5.71 4.37 -35.55
CA ILE A 82 6.08 3.00 -35.95
C ILE A 82 5.28 1.95 -35.15
N ARG A 83 5.10 2.15 -33.84
CA ARG A 83 4.32 1.25 -32.97
C ARG A 83 2.85 1.21 -33.43
N HIS A 84 2.22 2.37 -33.62
CA HIS A 84 0.84 2.44 -34.11
C HIS A 84 0.68 1.73 -35.46
N ALA A 85 1.60 1.93 -36.40
CA ALA A 85 1.56 1.25 -37.70
C ALA A 85 1.79 -0.28 -37.61
N SER A 86 2.31 -0.79 -36.48
CA SER A 86 2.57 -2.22 -36.28
C SER A 86 1.46 -2.95 -35.52
N THR A 87 0.68 -2.23 -34.70
CA THR A 87 -0.34 -2.83 -33.82
C THR A 87 -1.72 -2.90 -34.47
N THR A 88 -2.08 -1.96 -35.35
CA THR A 88 -3.38 -2.00 -36.02
C THR A 88 -3.36 -2.93 -37.23
N GLU A 89 -3.80 -4.18 -37.05
CA GLU A 89 -4.05 -5.13 -38.15
C GLU A 89 -5.02 -4.55 -39.22
N ILE A 90 -5.81 -3.53 -38.86
CA ILE A 90 -6.91 -2.98 -39.67
C ILE A 90 -6.52 -1.70 -40.45
N SER A 91 -5.32 -1.11 -40.22
CA SER A 91 -4.95 0.21 -40.80
C SER A 91 -3.75 0.16 -41.76
N TRP A 92 -3.70 -0.84 -42.65
CA TRP A 92 -2.74 -0.83 -43.76
C TRP A 92 -3.01 0.29 -44.78
N SER A 93 -4.11 1.04 -44.66
CA SER A 93 -4.50 2.10 -45.60
C SER A 93 -3.85 3.47 -45.33
N THR A 94 -3.37 3.76 -44.12
CA THR A 94 -2.94 5.13 -43.77
C THR A 94 -1.43 5.38 -43.96
N HIS A 95 -0.60 4.33 -43.89
CA HIS A 95 0.85 4.47 -44.04
C HIS A 95 1.45 3.43 -44.98
N SER A 96 2.04 3.89 -46.09
CA SER A 96 2.84 3.05 -46.99
C SER A 96 4.02 2.40 -46.24
N PRO A 97 4.37 1.12 -46.50
CA PRO A 97 5.58 0.49 -45.96
C PRO A 97 6.85 1.32 -46.17
N GLU A 98 6.92 2.09 -47.26
CA GLU A 98 8.03 3.01 -47.54
C GLU A 98 8.10 4.15 -46.53
N ALA A 99 6.95 4.67 -46.08
CA ALA A 99 6.88 5.70 -45.05
C ALA A 99 7.38 5.17 -43.70
N ILE A 100 7.03 3.93 -43.33
CA ILE A 100 7.50 3.29 -42.09
C ILE A 100 9.02 3.07 -42.15
N ARG A 101 9.55 2.59 -43.28
CA ARG A 101 11.00 2.46 -43.50
C ARG A 101 11.70 3.82 -43.41
N ALA A 102 11.12 4.86 -44.00
CA ALA A 102 11.66 6.22 -43.91
C ALA A 102 11.67 6.75 -42.47
N GLN A 103 10.61 6.50 -41.69
CA GLN A 103 10.58 6.86 -40.26
C GLN A 103 11.61 6.07 -39.44
N SER A 104 11.80 4.79 -39.75
CA SER A 104 12.82 3.95 -39.09
C SER A 104 14.24 4.47 -39.35
N LYS A 105 14.55 4.84 -40.61
CA LYS A 105 15.83 5.48 -40.95
C LYS A 105 16.02 6.82 -40.24
N LYS A 106 14.95 7.61 -40.11
CA LYS A 106 14.96 8.86 -39.36
C LYS A 106 15.21 8.62 -37.86
N LEU A 107 14.55 7.63 -37.27
CA LEU A 107 14.78 7.20 -35.89
C LEU A 107 16.25 6.80 -35.67
N GLU A 108 16.82 6.03 -36.60
CA GLU A 108 18.23 5.64 -36.60
C GLU A 108 19.17 6.86 -36.57
N MET A 109 18.90 7.87 -37.41
CA MET A 109 19.69 9.11 -37.44
C MET A 109 19.61 9.89 -36.13
N ASP A 110 18.45 9.91 -35.47
CA ASP A 110 18.30 10.60 -34.19
C ASP A 110 19.01 9.86 -33.05
N CYS A 111 18.98 8.52 -33.02
CA CYS A 111 19.79 7.75 -32.07
C CYS A 111 21.30 7.98 -32.26
N LYS A 112 21.79 8.00 -33.52
CA LYS A 112 23.19 8.37 -33.82
C LYS A 112 23.52 9.78 -33.34
N ARG A 113 22.59 10.72 -33.49
CA ARG A 113 22.74 12.09 -33.00
C ARG A 113 22.80 12.15 -31.48
N LEU A 114 21.98 11.34 -30.78
CA LEU A 114 22.03 11.24 -29.32
C LEU A 114 23.39 10.71 -28.84
N LEU A 115 23.91 9.65 -29.47
CA LEU A 115 25.25 9.13 -29.16
C LEU A 115 26.37 10.13 -29.49
N LYS A 116 26.18 10.99 -30.49
CA LYS A 116 27.11 12.10 -30.73
C LYS A 116 27.11 13.09 -29.56
N TYR A 117 25.95 13.43 -29.00
CA TYR A 117 25.87 14.28 -27.80
C TYR A 117 26.50 13.63 -26.57
N ALA A 118 26.42 12.31 -26.43
CA ALA A 118 27.07 11.56 -25.37
C ALA A 118 28.61 11.63 -25.41
N ARG A 119 29.19 12.01 -26.55
CA ARG A 119 30.65 12.23 -26.68
C ARG A 119 31.09 13.65 -26.33
N LEU A 120 30.17 14.62 -26.35
CA LEU A 120 30.48 16.03 -26.13
C LEU A 120 30.43 16.36 -24.63
N PRO A 121 31.50 16.93 -24.03
CA PRO A 121 31.57 17.23 -22.59
C PRO A 121 30.34 17.91 -22.01
N LEU A 122 29.85 18.99 -22.67
CA LEU A 122 28.76 19.83 -22.16
C LEU A 122 27.41 19.12 -22.14
N THR A 123 27.16 18.22 -23.11
CA THR A 123 25.87 17.53 -23.24
C THR A 123 25.93 16.07 -22.79
N LYS A 124 27.09 15.59 -22.33
CA LYS A 124 27.35 14.18 -22.06
C LYS A 124 26.38 13.62 -21.03
N LYS A 125 26.30 14.24 -19.84
CA LYS A 125 25.42 13.78 -18.74
C LYS A 125 23.96 13.66 -19.21
N GLN A 126 23.43 14.76 -19.75
CA GLN A 126 22.05 14.80 -20.23
C GLN A 126 21.80 13.75 -21.33
N ALA A 127 22.74 13.53 -22.24
CA ALA A 127 22.62 12.48 -23.25
C ALA A 127 22.61 11.07 -22.65
N MET A 128 23.42 10.80 -21.62
CA MET A 128 23.40 9.52 -20.90
C MET A 128 22.05 9.30 -20.20
N ASP A 129 21.53 10.31 -19.51
CA ASP A 129 20.22 10.23 -18.85
C ASP A 129 19.11 9.91 -19.87
N GLN A 130 19.13 10.57 -21.04
CA GLN A 130 18.17 10.27 -22.11
C GLN A 130 18.37 8.88 -22.73
N VAL A 131 19.60 8.36 -22.80
CA VAL A 131 19.85 6.98 -23.25
C VAL A 131 19.25 5.98 -22.25
N VAL A 132 19.37 6.24 -20.95
CA VAL A 132 18.74 5.44 -19.89
C VAL A 132 17.22 5.45 -20.08
N ASP A 133 16.58 6.63 -20.08
CA ASP A 133 15.12 6.78 -20.18
C ASP A 133 14.56 6.01 -21.40
N LEU A 134 15.10 6.30 -22.59
CA LEU A 134 14.66 5.70 -23.85
C LEU A 134 14.86 4.18 -23.90
N SER A 135 15.96 3.68 -23.32
CA SER A 135 16.30 2.27 -23.38
C SER A 135 15.46 1.44 -22.42
N ILE A 136 15.07 2.01 -21.27
CA ILE A 136 14.13 1.37 -20.35
C ILE A 136 12.73 1.45 -20.94
N ASP A 137 12.30 2.59 -21.50
CA ASP A 137 10.94 2.80 -22.07
C ASP A 137 10.64 1.91 -23.29
N ASP A 138 11.64 1.60 -24.11
CA ASP A 138 11.43 0.89 -25.36
C ASP A 138 12.56 -0.11 -25.68
N PRO A 139 12.28 -1.43 -25.55
CA PRO A 139 13.23 -2.47 -25.93
C PRO A 139 13.74 -2.38 -27.37
N TYR A 140 12.94 -1.85 -28.31
CA TYR A 140 13.35 -1.64 -29.69
C TYR A 140 14.39 -0.52 -29.81
N ILE A 141 14.21 0.59 -29.09
CA ILE A 141 15.18 1.70 -29.09
C ILE A 141 16.49 1.23 -28.46
N ARG A 142 16.42 0.48 -27.36
CA ARG A 142 17.59 -0.16 -26.74
C ARG A 142 18.35 -1.04 -27.73
N GLY A 143 17.65 -1.93 -28.44
CA GLY A 143 18.25 -2.79 -29.48
C GLY A 143 18.91 -1.98 -30.60
N LEU A 144 18.28 -0.89 -31.04
CA LEU A 144 18.84 0.00 -32.05
C LEU A 144 20.11 0.72 -31.58
N LEU A 145 20.14 1.19 -30.33
CA LEU A 145 21.33 1.80 -29.72
C LEU A 145 22.48 0.80 -29.59
N LEU A 146 22.19 -0.46 -29.25
CA LEU A 146 23.19 -1.54 -29.21
C LEU A 146 23.85 -1.77 -30.58
N ILE A 147 23.03 -1.87 -31.65
CA ILE A 147 23.52 -2.02 -33.03
C ILE A 147 24.43 -0.86 -33.45
N MET A 148 24.19 0.34 -32.93
CA MET A 148 25.00 1.54 -33.21
C MET A 148 26.31 1.62 -32.42
N GLY A 149 26.61 0.65 -31.55
CA GLY A 149 27.79 0.71 -30.69
C GLY A 149 27.64 1.74 -29.56
N ALA A 150 26.45 1.87 -28.98
CA ALA A 150 26.26 2.70 -27.79
C ALA A 150 27.16 2.25 -26.63
N VAL A 151 27.24 0.93 -26.37
CA VAL A 151 28.08 0.35 -25.30
C VAL A 151 29.54 0.75 -25.47
N SER A 152 30.13 0.58 -26.65
CA SER A 152 31.54 0.96 -26.87
C SER A 152 31.76 2.48 -26.77
N THR A 153 30.79 3.28 -27.22
CA THR A 153 30.84 4.74 -27.09
C THR A 153 30.83 5.19 -25.63
N ILE A 154 29.99 4.57 -24.80
CA ILE A 154 29.82 4.91 -23.38
C ILE A 154 30.98 4.35 -22.55
N ASP A 155 31.43 3.12 -22.82
CA ASP A 155 32.60 2.50 -22.16
C ASP A 155 33.89 3.29 -22.43
N THR A 156 34.08 3.78 -23.66
CA THR A 156 35.20 4.68 -23.98
C THR A 156 35.12 5.97 -23.15
N ALA A 157 33.92 6.51 -22.94
CA ALA A 157 33.74 7.65 -22.07
C ALA A 157 34.01 7.30 -20.60
N LEU A 158 33.67 6.11 -20.12
CA LEU A 158 33.95 5.72 -18.74
C LEU A 158 35.46 5.53 -18.48
N LYS A 159 36.21 5.07 -19.49
CA LYS A 159 37.66 4.80 -19.38
C LYS A 159 38.55 6.04 -19.46
N ASP A 160 38.03 7.19 -19.87
CA ASP A 160 38.82 8.41 -20.01
C ASP A 160 39.16 9.00 -18.62
N PRO A 161 40.44 8.95 -18.17
CA PRO A 161 40.85 9.39 -16.83
C PRO A 161 40.54 10.86 -16.57
N ALA A 162 40.51 11.70 -17.63
CA ALA A 162 40.21 13.12 -17.49
C ALA A 162 38.78 13.37 -16.99
N LEU A 163 37.87 12.40 -17.15
CA LEU A 163 36.52 12.47 -16.59
C LEU A 163 36.51 12.25 -15.09
N TRP A 164 37.38 11.38 -14.56
CA TRP A 164 37.40 11.02 -13.15
C TRP A 164 37.91 12.15 -12.26
N PHE A 165 38.85 12.95 -12.76
CA PHE A 165 39.44 14.05 -11.98
C PHE A 165 38.65 15.36 -12.06
N ASN A 166 37.92 15.60 -13.15
CA ASN A 166 37.34 16.92 -13.43
C ASN A 166 35.81 17.01 -13.34
N TYR A 167 35.10 15.88 -13.21
CA TYR A 167 33.64 15.87 -13.30
C TYR A 167 32.97 15.44 -12.00
N ASP A 168 31.76 15.95 -11.85
CA ASP A 168 30.83 15.63 -10.77
C ASP A 168 30.49 14.14 -10.73
N SER A 169 30.38 13.57 -9.53
CA SER A 169 29.97 12.17 -9.29
C SER A 169 28.65 11.83 -10.00
N SER A 170 27.80 12.84 -10.24
CA SER A 170 26.57 12.69 -11.00
C SER A 170 26.78 12.23 -12.45
N LEU A 171 27.85 12.65 -13.14
CA LEU A 171 28.13 12.19 -14.50
C LEU A 171 28.59 10.73 -14.54
N GLN A 172 29.41 10.33 -13.55
CA GLN A 172 29.86 8.95 -13.41
C GLN A 172 28.66 8.03 -13.17
N SER A 173 27.75 8.42 -12.29
CA SER A 173 26.49 7.70 -12.03
C SER A 173 25.65 7.57 -13.32
N SER A 174 25.38 8.66 -14.04
CA SER A 174 24.64 8.61 -15.31
C SER A 174 25.30 7.71 -16.36
N THR A 175 26.63 7.73 -16.46
CA THR A 175 27.39 6.90 -17.43
C THR A 175 27.31 5.42 -17.06
N ARG A 176 27.48 5.07 -15.78
CA ARG A 176 27.33 3.69 -15.28
C ARG A 176 25.90 3.18 -15.51
N ARG A 177 24.89 3.98 -15.16
CA ARG A 177 23.48 3.63 -15.40
C ARG A 177 23.20 3.38 -16.88
N ALA A 178 23.67 4.25 -17.77
CA ALA A 178 23.49 4.07 -19.21
C ALA A 178 24.14 2.77 -19.71
N LEU A 179 25.32 2.41 -19.20
CA LEU A 179 25.97 1.16 -19.52
C LEU A 179 25.15 -0.04 -19.03
N VAL A 180 24.75 -0.05 -17.75
CA VAL A 180 23.94 -1.12 -17.15
C VAL A 180 22.63 -1.34 -17.90
N VAL A 181 21.88 -0.29 -18.24
CA VAL A 181 20.61 -0.44 -18.98
C VAL A 181 20.83 -1.09 -20.34
N LEU A 182 21.91 -0.73 -21.04
CA LEU A 182 22.22 -1.29 -22.35
C LEU A 182 22.71 -2.74 -22.25
N THR A 183 23.54 -3.07 -21.26
CA THR A 183 24.17 -4.39 -21.15
C THR A 183 23.34 -5.41 -20.37
N SER A 184 22.48 -4.98 -19.45
CA SER A 184 21.67 -5.88 -18.61
C SER A 184 20.48 -6.42 -19.39
N THR A 185 20.75 -7.42 -20.24
CA THR A 185 19.72 -8.08 -21.04
C THR A 185 18.72 -8.84 -20.17
N GLU A 186 19.18 -9.42 -19.07
CA GLU A 186 18.36 -10.27 -18.18
C GLU A 186 17.28 -9.47 -17.45
N VAL A 187 17.63 -8.40 -16.74
CA VAL A 187 16.67 -7.55 -16.01
C VAL A 187 15.59 -7.00 -16.94
N ASN A 188 15.98 -6.53 -18.13
CA ASN A 188 15.04 -6.01 -19.10
C ASN A 188 14.14 -7.10 -19.71
N VAL A 189 14.64 -8.32 -19.91
CA VAL A 189 13.82 -9.46 -20.35
C VAL A 189 12.84 -9.87 -19.26
N LEU A 190 13.25 -9.86 -17.99
CA LEU A 190 12.36 -10.13 -16.86
C LEU A 190 11.26 -9.07 -16.75
N ALA A 191 11.60 -7.78 -16.80
CA ALA A 191 10.64 -6.68 -16.81
C ALA A 191 9.64 -6.80 -17.97
N GLN A 192 10.12 -7.07 -19.19
CA GLN A 192 9.24 -7.27 -20.34
C GLN A 192 8.33 -8.50 -20.18
N LYS A 193 8.81 -9.59 -19.57
CA LYS A 193 7.96 -10.76 -19.27
C LYS A 193 6.85 -10.39 -18.28
N ILE A 194 7.13 -9.53 -17.30
CA ILE A 194 6.13 -9.00 -16.36
C ILE A 194 5.10 -8.14 -17.10
N GLU A 195 5.53 -7.27 -18.02
CA GLU A 195 4.63 -6.46 -18.87
C GLU A 195 3.69 -7.33 -19.72
N LEU A 196 4.19 -8.43 -20.30
CA LEU A 196 3.45 -9.26 -21.25
C LEU A 196 2.58 -10.34 -20.60
N THR A 197 2.81 -10.68 -19.32
CA THR A 197 2.16 -11.82 -18.69
C THR A 197 1.16 -11.36 -17.62
N PRO A 198 -0.13 -11.18 -17.95
CA PRO A 198 -1.14 -10.74 -17.00
C PRO A 198 -1.46 -11.79 -15.92
N SER A 199 -1.05 -13.06 -16.11
CA SER A 199 -1.15 -14.13 -15.11
C SER A 199 0.22 -14.38 -14.47
N TRP A 200 0.40 -13.79 -13.30
CA TRP A 200 1.71 -13.56 -12.72
C TRP A 200 2.35 -14.83 -12.18
N SER A 201 3.60 -15.09 -12.55
CA SER A 201 4.40 -16.10 -11.88
C SER A 201 5.21 -15.43 -10.78
N ASP A 202 5.00 -15.84 -9.53
CA ASP A 202 5.73 -15.32 -8.36
C ASP A 202 7.26 -15.47 -8.56
N ALA A 203 7.69 -16.48 -9.32
CA ALA A 203 9.10 -16.71 -9.66
C ALA A 203 9.74 -15.55 -10.46
N ILE A 204 9.04 -14.99 -11.44
CA ILE A 204 9.60 -13.91 -12.29
C ILE A 204 9.84 -12.65 -11.46
N HIS A 205 8.96 -12.40 -10.49
CA HIS A 205 9.11 -11.27 -9.59
C HIS A 205 10.24 -11.46 -8.59
N GLU A 206 10.38 -12.66 -8.01
CA GLU A 206 11.49 -12.99 -7.11
C GLU A 206 12.84 -12.85 -7.84
N ASP A 207 12.92 -13.30 -9.09
CA ASP A 207 14.11 -13.11 -9.93
C ASP A 207 14.42 -11.62 -10.16
N LEU A 208 13.39 -10.78 -10.37
CA LEU A 208 13.59 -9.33 -10.52
C LEU A 208 14.01 -8.67 -9.20
N VAL A 209 13.41 -9.05 -8.07
CA VAL A 209 13.73 -8.53 -6.73
C VAL A 209 15.16 -8.89 -6.33
N ALA A 210 15.69 -10.04 -6.78
CA ALA A 210 17.08 -10.42 -6.55
C ALA A 210 18.08 -9.38 -7.09
N TYR A 211 17.72 -8.64 -8.15
CA TYR A 211 18.55 -7.57 -8.71
C TYR A 211 18.52 -6.27 -7.89
N LEU A 212 17.61 -6.11 -6.91
CA LEU A 212 17.67 -4.97 -5.99
C LEU A 212 18.88 -5.04 -5.05
N TYR A 213 19.42 -6.24 -4.78
CA TYR A 213 20.61 -6.43 -3.96
C TYR A 213 21.90 -5.98 -4.67
N ASP A 214 21.88 -5.84 -5.99
CA ASP A 214 23.00 -5.29 -6.76
C ASP A 214 22.79 -3.79 -6.98
N LEU A 215 23.62 -2.97 -6.33
CA LEU A 215 23.56 -1.51 -6.43
C LEU A 215 23.69 -0.99 -7.86
N ASP A 216 24.42 -1.70 -8.73
CA ASP A 216 24.54 -1.30 -10.14
C ASP A 216 23.23 -1.53 -10.91
N HIS A 217 22.40 -2.49 -10.50
CA HIS A 217 21.13 -2.85 -11.16
C HIS A 217 19.88 -2.32 -10.45
N SER A 218 19.98 -1.94 -9.17
CA SER A 218 18.82 -1.59 -8.36
C SER A 218 18.00 -0.44 -8.94
N PHE A 219 18.65 0.62 -9.46
CA PHE A 219 17.96 1.75 -10.08
C PHE A 219 17.08 1.31 -11.28
N LEU A 220 17.57 0.35 -12.07
CA LEU A 220 16.85 -0.18 -13.22
C LEU A 220 15.62 -0.96 -12.78
N VAL A 221 15.75 -1.76 -11.72
CA VAL A 221 14.63 -2.49 -11.12
C VAL A 221 13.61 -1.53 -10.52
N ILE A 222 14.04 -0.51 -9.78
CA ILE A 222 13.17 0.52 -9.18
C ILE A 222 12.35 1.23 -10.25
N ARG A 223 12.95 1.63 -11.37
CA ARG A 223 12.23 2.23 -12.50
C ARG A 223 11.18 1.30 -13.10
N HIS A 224 11.54 0.03 -13.32
CA HIS A 224 10.57 -0.96 -13.81
C HIS A 224 9.42 -1.14 -12.82
N LEU A 225 9.70 -1.27 -11.52
CA LEU A 225 8.68 -1.34 -10.47
C LEU A 225 7.78 -0.10 -10.46
N SER A 226 8.35 1.11 -10.56
CA SER A 226 7.59 2.36 -10.58
C SER A 226 6.60 2.42 -11.75
N ARG A 227 6.99 1.95 -12.93
CA ARG A 227 6.07 1.87 -14.09
C ARG A 227 4.94 0.86 -13.89
N HIS A 228 5.21 -0.19 -13.12
CA HIS A 228 4.27 -1.26 -12.85
C HIS A 228 3.34 -1.01 -11.66
N LEU A 229 3.43 0.16 -11.00
CA LEU A 229 2.57 0.50 -9.86
C LEU A 229 1.07 0.40 -10.17
N MET A 230 0.66 0.50 -11.44
CA MET A 230 -0.75 0.38 -11.85
C MET A 230 -1.26 -1.06 -11.99
N ILE A 231 -0.37 -2.06 -12.04
CA ILE A 231 -0.78 -3.46 -12.20
C ILE A 231 -1.01 -4.04 -10.81
N PRO A 232 -2.16 -4.68 -10.52
CA PRO A 232 -2.45 -5.23 -9.19
C PRO A 232 -1.48 -6.38 -8.87
N ILE A 233 -0.39 -6.06 -8.18
CA ILE A 233 0.62 -7.04 -7.82
C ILE A 233 0.30 -7.75 -6.53
N LYS A 234 0.56 -9.06 -6.47
CA LYS A 234 0.49 -9.80 -5.22
C LYS A 234 1.39 -9.13 -4.19
N MET A 235 0.81 -8.74 -3.07
CA MET A 235 1.43 -7.82 -2.12
C MET A 235 2.69 -8.37 -1.44
N HIS A 236 2.80 -9.69 -1.25
CA HIS A 236 4.00 -10.31 -0.66
C HIS A 236 5.28 -10.06 -1.49
N ILE A 237 5.18 -9.95 -2.81
CA ILE A 237 6.32 -9.62 -3.68
C ILE A 237 6.72 -8.15 -3.48
N TRP A 238 5.74 -7.25 -3.44
CA TRP A 238 6.00 -5.85 -3.11
C TRP A 238 6.68 -5.71 -1.77
N SER A 239 6.26 -6.47 -0.77
CA SER A 239 6.84 -6.51 0.58
C SER A 239 8.37 -6.59 0.53
N ARG A 240 8.92 -7.60 -0.17
CA ARG A 240 10.37 -7.81 -0.29
C ARG A 240 11.05 -6.73 -1.13
N ALA A 241 10.41 -6.30 -2.22
CA ALA A 241 10.94 -5.24 -3.06
C ALA A 241 11.07 -3.91 -2.29
N ILE A 242 10.02 -3.54 -1.55
CA ILE A 242 9.97 -2.32 -0.74
C ILE A 242 11.00 -2.38 0.39
N GLU A 243 11.12 -3.52 1.09
CA GLU A 243 12.16 -3.73 2.10
C GLU A 243 13.56 -3.45 1.53
N GLN A 244 13.87 -3.97 0.34
CA GLN A 244 15.16 -3.70 -0.30
C GLN A 244 15.32 -2.25 -0.76
N ILE A 245 14.26 -1.62 -1.29
CA ILE A 245 14.30 -0.19 -1.65
C ILE A 245 14.60 0.68 -0.43
N VAL A 246 13.93 0.40 0.70
CA VAL A 246 14.16 1.06 1.98
C VAL A 246 15.63 0.91 2.39
N ASN A 247 16.15 -0.32 2.38
CA ASN A 247 17.55 -0.60 2.72
C ASN A 247 18.55 0.15 1.82
N ILE A 248 18.29 0.26 0.52
CA ILE A 248 19.17 1.00 -0.42
C ILE A 248 19.12 2.50 -0.15
N ILE A 249 17.95 3.08 0.15
CA ILE A 249 17.83 4.49 0.54
C ILE A 249 18.62 4.77 1.82
N ASP A 250 18.55 3.88 2.80
CA ASP A 250 19.26 4.02 4.06
C ASP A 250 20.78 3.91 3.90
N THR A 251 21.24 2.95 3.10
CA THR A 251 22.68 2.64 2.98
C THR A 251 23.39 3.44 1.88
N HIS A 252 22.69 3.80 0.80
CA HIS A 252 23.25 4.43 -0.40
C HIS A 252 22.34 5.54 -0.96
N PRO A 253 21.95 6.55 -0.16
CA PRO A 253 21.01 7.59 -0.60
C PRO A 253 21.52 8.40 -1.80
N GLY A 254 22.83 8.47 -2.03
CA GLY A 254 23.41 9.16 -3.19
C GLY A 254 23.16 8.44 -4.54
N ASP A 255 22.92 7.14 -4.50
CA ASP A 255 22.76 6.30 -5.69
C ASP A 255 21.28 6.07 -6.06
N VAL A 256 20.35 6.48 -5.20
CA VAL A 256 18.91 6.32 -5.41
C VAL A 256 18.32 7.41 -6.29
N GLU A 257 17.42 7.02 -7.18
CA GLU A 257 16.56 7.93 -7.93
C GLU A 257 15.31 8.24 -7.12
N PHE A 258 15.41 9.24 -6.24
CA PHE A 258 14.31 9.61 -5.34
C PHE A 258 13.00 9.89 -6.06
N GLU A 259 13.01 10.40 -7.30
CA GLU A 259 11.78 10.61 -8.09
C GLU A 259 11.00 9.31 -8.33
N GLU A 260 11.69 8.20 -8.56
CA GLU A 260 11.05 6.90 -8.78
C GLU A 260 10.53 6.33 -7.46
N CYS A 261 11.31 6.46 -6.38
CA CYS A 261 10.88 6.12 -5.02
C CYS A 261 9.69 6.96 -4.57
N ASP A 262 9.64 8.24 -4.94
CA ASP A 262 8.55 9.17 -4.65
C ASP A 262 7.24 8.71 -5.30
N ARG A 263 7.30 8.24 -6.55
CA ARG A 263 6.13 7.63 -7.21
C ARG A 263 5.70 6.33 -6.54
N ILE A 264 6.66 5.47 -6.18
CA ILE A 264 6.39 4.20 -5.49
C ILE A 264 5.73 4.46 -4.13
N PHE A 265 6.33 5.31 -3.29
CA PHE A 265 5.82 5.61 -1.97
C PHE A 265 4.50 6.38 -2.00
N GLY A 266 4.31 7.30 -2.95
CA GLY A 266 3.02 7.95 -3.17
C GLY A 266 1.92 6.93 -3.50
N TYR A 267 2.21 5.95 -4.36
CA TYR A 267 1.28 4.85 -4.65
C TYR A 267 1.06 3.94 -3.43
N LEU A 268 2.12 3.58 -2.69
CA LEU A 268 2.00 2.78 -1.48
C LEU A 268 1.16 3.49 -0.41
N LEU A 269 1.32 4.80 -0.21
CA LEU A 269 0.48 5.56 0.73
C LEU A 269 -0.98 5.57 0.28
N PHE A 270 -1.22 5.82 -1.01
CA PHE A 270 -2.55 5.73 -1.59
C PHE A 270 -3.17 4.33 -1.36
N TYR A 271 -2.34 3.28 -1.47
CA TYR A 271 -2.75 1.91 -1.17
C TYR A 271 -3.00 1.71 0.33
N LEU A 272 -2.13 2.18 1.21
CA LEU A 272 -2.22 2.10 2.68
C LEU A 272 -3.47 2.77 3.26
N ASN A 273 -3.93 3.83 2.61
CA ASN A 273 -5.17 4.50 2.97
C ASN A 273 -6.43 3.71 2.58
N ARG A 274 -6.27 2.58 1.89
CA ARG A 274 -7.33 1.61 1.71
C ARG A 274 -7.33 0.71 2.94
N ASP A 275 -8.47 0.62 3.63
CA ASP A 275 -8.73 -0.07 4.92
C ASP A 275 -8.26 -1.54 5.03
N HIS A 276 -7.65 -2.11 3.98
CA HIS A 276 -7.22 -3.51 3.91
C HIS A 276 -5.74 -3.68 3.57
N ALA A 277 -5.07 -2.65 3.05
CA ALA A 277 -3.66 -2.72 2.66
C ALA A 277 -2.70 -2.99 3.81
N THR A 278 -3.13 -2.69 5.05
CA THR A 278 -2.33 -2.96 6.24
C THR A 278 -2.12 -4.44 6.47
N ASN A 279 -3.08 -5.30 6.09
CA ASN A 279 -2.99 -6.75 6.28
C ASN A 279 -2.07 -7.41 5.26
N ASP A 280 -1.80 -6.72 4.16
CA ASP A 280 -1.07 -7.27 3.01
C ASP A 280 0.45 -7.12 3.12
N PHE A 281 0.93 -6.27 4.03
CA PHE A 281 2.37 -6.10 4.32
C PHE A 281 2.65 -6.34 5.79
N GLU A 282 3.86 -6.78 6.07
CA GLU A 282 4.34 -6.82 7.45
C GLU A 282 4.38 -5.40 8.03
N PRO A 283 3.91 -5.18 9.27
CA PRO A 283 3.92 -3.86 9.90
C PRO A 283 5.31 -3.19 9.90
N ASP A 284 6.36 -3.99 9.91
CA ASP A 284 7.77 -3.59 9.91
C ASP A 284 8.12 -2.83 8.61
N ILE A 285 7.59 -3.28 7.47
CA ILE A 285 7.83 -2.63 6.18
C ILE A 285 7.12 -1.28 6.12
N TRP A 286 5.85 -1.22 6.55
CA TRP A 286 5.15 0.06 6.63
C TRP A 286 5.83 1.04 7.59
N SER A 287 6.34 0.53 8.72
CA SER A 287 7.07 1.34 9.68
C SER A 287 8.32 1.96 9.06
N ALA A 288 9.08 1.18 8.29
CA ALA A 288 10.29 1.65 7.62
C ALA A 288 9.97 2.62 6.46
N VAL A 289 8.93 2.35 5.67
CA VAL A 289 8.48 3.25 4.59
C VAL A 289 8.06 4.61 5.16
N LEU A 290 7.21 4.64 6.19
CA LEU A 290 6.73 5.89 6.79
C LEU A 290 7.89 6.70 7.38
N GLU A 291 8.85 6.03 8.01
CA GLU A 291 10.05 6.68 8.55
C GLU A 291 10.91 7.28 7.43
N ILE A 292 11.16 6.55 6.33
CA ILE A 292 11.90 7.05 5.17
C ILE A 292 11.21 8.25 4.54
N ILE A 293 9.88 8.20 4.41
CA ILE A 293 9.10 9.33 3.90
C ILE A 293 9.36 10.56 4.78
N LEU A 294 9.33 10.40 6.11
CA LEU A 294 9.58 11.50 7.04
C LEU A 294 11.02 12.02 6.95
N ARG A 295 12.01 11.13 6.88
CA ARG A 295 13.45 11.47 6.83
C ARG A 295 13.84 12.17 5.54
N HIS A 296 13.30 11.73 4.41
CA HIS A 296 13.69 12.16 3.05
C HIS A 296 12.60 12.95 2.33
N ALA A 297 11.67 13.54 3.06
CA ALA A 297 10.52 14.25 2.50
C ALA A 297 10.88 15.46 1.60
N ASP A 298 12.06 16.06 1.74
CA ASP A 298 12.56 17.10 0.84
C ASP A 298 12.88 16.54 -0.56
N LYS A 299 13.17 15.25 -0.63
CA LYS A 299 13.41 14.49 -1.86
C LYS A 299 12.20 13.70 -2.34
N LEU A 300 11.12 13.66 -1.56
CA LEU A 300 9.88 12.94 -1.86
C LEU A 300 8.66 13.90 -1.96
N PRO A 301 8.74 14.97 -2.76
CA PRO A 301 7.72 16.02 -2.81
C PRO A 301 6.35 15.50 -3.25
N GLN A 302 6.26 14.53 -4.17
CA GLN A 302 4.98 13.98 -4.63
C GLN A 302 4.29 13.23 -3.50
N THR A 303 5.01 12.33 -2.82
CA THR A 303 4.53 11.52 -1.70
C THR A 303 3.97 12.40 -0.59
N VAL A 304 4.75 13.40 -0.15
CA VAL A 304 4.33 14.29 0.95
C VAL A 304 3.27 15.28 0.53
N SER A 305 3.12 15.55 -0.78
CA SER A 305 2.05 16.39 -1.32
C SER A 305 0.77 15.62 -1.62
N THR A 306 0.78 14.28 -1.53
CA THR A 306 -0.43 13.49 -1.78
C THR A 306 -1.56 13.89 -0.84
N GLU A 307 -2.78 13.91 -1.36
CA GLU A 307 -3.97 14.16 -0.56
C GLU A 307 -4.07 13.16 0.59
N THR A 308 -3.71 11.89 0.33
CA THR A 308 -3.68 10.83 1.33
C THR A 308 -2.77 11.13 2.52
N PHE A 309 -1.53 11.55 2.26
CA PHE A 309 -0.60 11.90 3.32
C PHE A 309 -1.13 13.09 4.13
N TRP A 310 -1.58 14.16 3.47
CA TRP A 310 -2.14 15.32 4.15
C TRP A 310 -3.40 15.00 4.93
N TRP A 311 -4.27 14.14 4.38
CA TRP A 311 -5.48 13.70 5.03
C TRP A 311 -5.16 13.02 6.35
N TRP A 312 -4.21 12.07 6.35
CA TRP A 312 -3.70 11.44 7.57
C TRP A 312 -3.18 12.48 8.58
N ILE A 313 -2.32 13.40 8.15
CA ILE A 313 -1.74 14.42 9.03
C ILE A 313 -2.83 15.33 9.63
N THR A 314 -3.78 15.80 8.82
CA THR A 314 -4.87 16.67 9.29
C THR A 314 -5.80 15.95 10.27
N ASP A 315 -6.00 14.65 10.07
CA ASP A 315 -6.88 13.82 10.88
C ASP A 315 -6.27 13.43 12.24
N VAL A 316 -4.95 13.43 12.40
CA VAL A 316 -4.32 13.33 13.74
C VAL A 316 -4.22 14.71 14.41
N GLN A 317 -4.08 15.79 13.65
CA GLN A 317 -3.95 17.16 14.18
C GLN A 317 -5.24 17.69 14.80
N GLY A 318 -6.42 17.44 14.19
CA GLY A 318 -7.72 17.84 14.78
C GLY A 318 -8.38 19.02 14.14
N ASN A 319 -7.85 19.38 12.99
CA ASN A 319 -8.42 20.42 12.17
C ASN A 319 -9.68 19.94 11.46
N ARG A 320 -9.94 18.62 11.47
CA ARG A 320 -11.17 18.00 10.95
C ARG A 320 -12.05 17.50 12.09
N PRO A 321 -13.38 17.56 11.93
CA PRO A 321 -14.27 16.78 12.77
C PRO A 321 -13.88 15.30 12.67
N ILE A 322 -14.05 14.56 13.77
CA ILE A 322 -13.73 13.13 13.78
C ILE A 322 -14.71 12.43 12.85
N GLU A 323 -14.23 12.01 11.68
CA GLU A 323 -14.99 11.26 10.69
C GLU A 323 -14.68 9.77 10.88
N ASN A 324 -15.58 9.06 11.57
CA ASN A 324 -15.63 7.60 11.78
C ASN A 324 -14.26 6.89 11.90
N HIS A 325 -13.98 5.89 11.04
CA HIS A 325 -12.86 4.95 11.16
C HIS A 325 -11.49 5.52 10.81
N ASN A 326 -11.50 6.65 10.12
CA ASN A 326 -10.31 7.26 9.56
C ASN A 326 -9.35 7.69 10.67
N SER A 327 -9.88 8.20 11.78
CA SER A 327 -9.06 8.63 12.91
C SER A 327 -8.37 7.49 13.60
N LEU A 328 -9.05 6.35 13.81
CA LEU A 328 -8.39 5.21 14.41
C LEU A 328 -7.27 4.66 13.51
N HIS A 329 -7.51 4.58 12.20
CA HIS A 329 -6.49 4.22 11.21
C HIS A 329 -5.33 5.21 11.22
N ALA A 330 -5.60 6.50 11.35
CA ALA A 330 -4.57 7.54 11.46
C ALA A 330 -3.65 7.33 12.68
N TYR A 331 -4.20 6.93 13.84
CA TYR A 331 -3.40 6.53 15.01
C TYR A 331 -2.64 5.21 14.79
N TYR A 332 -3.20 4.29 14.01
CA TYR A 332 -2.48 3.07 13.62
C TYR A 332 -1.26 3.42 12.77
N LEU A 333 -1.41 4.25 11.73
CA LEU A 333 -0.29 4.74 10.92
C LEU A 333 0.73 5.51 11.75
N MET A 334 0.28 6.32 12.70
CA MET A 334 1.17 7.00 13.63
C MET A 334 1.94 6.01 14.52
N SER A 335 1.32 4.89 14.94
CA SER A 335 2.00 3.84 15.68
C SER A 335 3.06 3.13 14.84
N LEU A 336 2.81 2.91 13.55
CA LEU A 336 3.77 2.35 12.61
C LEU A 336 4.93 3.31 12.39
N LEU A 337 4.67 4.61 12.20
CA LEU A 337 5.72 5.61 12.11
C LEU A 337 6.60 5.63 13.37
N MET A 338 6.00 5.63 14.57
CA MET A 338 6.75 5.57 15.83
C MET A 338 7.68 4.36 15.87
N ARG A 339 7.17 3.18 15.49
CA ARG A 339 7.97 1.95 15.44
C ARG A 339 9.13 2.06 14.46
N GLY A 340 8.90 2.68 13.30
CA GLY A 340 9.92 2.92 12.28
C GLY A 340 11.03 3.83 12.81
N ILE A 341 10.66 4.94 13.44
CA ILE A 341 11.60 5.88 14.08
C ILE A 341 12.46 5.17 15.12
N VAL A 342 11.85 4.39 16.02
CA VAL A 342 12.59 3.66 17.06
C VAL A 342 13.55 2.65 16.44
N THR A 343 13.11 1.91 15.42
CA THR A 343 13.92 0.89 14.73
C THR A 343 15.12 1.53 14.04
N ALA A 344 14.90 2.63 13.31
CA ALA A 344 15.96 3.27 12.54
C ALA A 344 17.01 3.98 13.41
N ASN A 345 16.62 4.48 14.58
CA ASN A 345 17.53 5.17 15.50
C ASN A 345 18.13 4.24 16.57
N GLY A 346 17.62 3.00 16.70
CA GLY A 346 18.05 2.03 17.71
C GLY A 346 17.75 2.46 19.16
N SER A 347 16.88 3.44 19.37
CA SER A 347 16.56 4.01 20.68
C SER A 347 15.12 4.53 20.72
N GLU A 348 14.45 4.37 21.87
CA GLU A 348 13.15 5.00 22.13
C GLU A 348 13.25 6.51 22.40
N TYR A 349 14.45 7.00 22.77
CA TYR A 349 14.70 8.39 23.13
C TYR A 349 15.40 9.14 21.99
N VAL A 350 14.69 9.33 20.88
CA VAL A 350 15.19 10.11 19.73
C VAL A 350 14.79 11.58 19.90
N ASP A 351 15.75 12.49 19.74
CA ASP A 351 15.42 13.91 19.58
C ASP A 351 14.86 14.14 18.18
N LEU A 352 13.54 13.96 18.06
CA LEU A 352 12.79 14.01 16.81
C LEU A 352 13.06 15.29 16.00
N TYR A 353 13.24 16.45 16.64
CA TYR A 353 13.45 17.71 15.90
C TYR A 353 14.86 17.80 15.31
N SER A 354 15.85 17.20 15.99
CA SER A 354 17.23 17.17 15.48
C SER A 354 17.36 16.25 14.27
N THR A 355 16.66 15.11 14.31
CA THR A 355 16.67 14.08 13.26
C THR A 355 15.79 14.46 12.07
N TYR A 356 14.60 15.01 12.32
CA TYR A 356 13.62 15.35 11.29
C TYR A 356 13.41 16.87 11.21
N GLN A 357 14.39 17.56 10.61
CA GLN A 357 14.47 19.04 10.60
C GLN A 357 13.42 19.74 9.73
N GLN A 358 12.53 19.01 9.08
CA GLN A 358 11.59 19.58 8.13
C GLN A 358 10.43 20.29 8.86
N TYR A 359 10.41 21.61 8.75
CA TYR A 359 9.46 22.48 9.47
C TYR A 359 7.98 22.12 9.23
N HIS A 360 7.65 21.60 8.05
CA HIS A 360 6.28 21.23 7.69
C HIS A 360 5.72 20.05 8.50
N PHE A 361 6.57 19.21 9.11
CA PHE A 361 6.12 18.11 9.97
C PHE A 361 6.13 18.43 11.45
N LYS A 362 6.47 19.66 11.84
CA LYS A 362 6.46 20.07 13.24
C LYS A 362 5.19 19.62 13.98
N PRO A 363 3.96 19.80 13.47
CA PRO A 363 2.80 19.38 14.23
C PRO A 363 2.66 17.85 14.33
N LEU A 364 3.15 17.08 13.36
CA LEU A 364 3.23 15.61 13.49
C LEU A 364 4.24 15.22 14.58
N LEU A 365 5.41 15.84 14.58
CA LEU A 365 6.43 15.59 15.61
C LEU A 365 5.93 15.97 17.01
N ASP A 366 5.15 17.05 17.13
CA ASP A 366 4.49 17.45 18.37
C ASP A 366 3.52 16.36 18.87
N LEU A 367 2.78 15.73 17.94
CA LEU A 367 1.86 14.62 18.24
C LEU A 367 2.59 13.35 18.68
N LEU A 368 3.71 13.01 18.01
CA LEU A 368 4.55 11.87 18.39
C LEU A 368 5.17 12.04 19.79
N ARG A 369 5.23 13.27 20.32
CA ARG A 369 5.71 13.56 21.69
C ARG A 369 4.58 13.62 22.72
N SER A 370 3.32 13.68 22.28
CA SER A 370 2.17 13.82 23.16
C SER A 370 1.86 12.49 23.86
N PRO A 371 1.98 12.40 25.19
CA PRO A 371 1.75 11.15 25.90
C PRO A 371 0.33 10.53 25.71
N PRO A 372 -0.77 11.32 25.68
CA PRO A 372 -2.09 10.79 25.34
C PRO A 372 -2.15 10.11 23.97
N ASP A 373 -1.53 10.72 22.96
CA ASP A 373 -1.50 10.21 21.60
C ASP A 373 -0.65 8.93 21.50
N LEU A 374 0.48 8.89 22.22
CA LEU A 374 1.31 7.69 22.34
C LEU A 374 0.58 6.54 23.03
N ALA A 375 -0.19 6.82 24.07
CA ALA A 375 -1.02 5.81 24.74
C ALA A 375 -2.05 5.21 23.77
N LEU A 376 -2.73 6.06 22.99
CA LEU A 376 -3.66 5.62 21.97
C LEU A 376 -2.95 4.83 20.85
N CYS A 377 -1.80 5.29 20.35
CA CYS A 377 -1.01 4.56 19.36
C CYS A 377 -0.62 3.15 19.83
N ARG A 378 -0.17 2.99 21.08
CA ARG A 378 0.18 1.66 21.61
C ARG A 378 -1.03 0.74 21.68
N PHE A 379 -2.18 1.26 22.12
CA PHE A 379 -3.43 0.51 22.14
C PHE A 379 -3.85 0.08 20.73
N VAL A 380 -3.90 1.03 19.80
CA VAL A 380 -4.31 0.78 18.41
C VAL A 380 -3.36 -0.18 17.73
N HIS A 381 -2.04 -0.05 17.92
CA HIS A 381 -1.05 -0.97 17.39
C HIS A 381 -1.31 -2.41 17.84
N LYS A 382 -1.51 -2.61 19.15
CA LYS A 382 -1.80 -3.92 19.72
C LYS A 382 -3.12 -4.48 19.17
N TRP A 383 -4.14 -3.62 19.05
CA TRP A 383 -5.45 -4.00 18.54
C TRP A 383 -5.40 -4.47 17.08
N PHE A 384 -4.75 -3.69 16.20
CA PHE A 384 -4.60 -4.04 14.79
C PHE A 384 -3.63 -5.22 14.54
N GLN A 385 -2.61 -5.41 15.39
CA GLN A 385 -1.77 -6.61 15.30
C GLN A 385 -2.55 -7.89 15.59
N ALA A 386 -3.51 -7.85 16.51
CA ALA A 386 -4.40 -8.99 16.75
C ALA A 386 -5.39 -9.23 15.57
N GLU A 387 -5.63 -8.22 14.72
CA GLU A 387 -6.61 -8.24 13.63
C GLU A 387 -6.11 -8.94 12.35
N MET A 388 -4.80 -9.02 12.12
CA MET A 388 -4.22 -9.63 10.90
C MET A 388 -4.66 -11.10 10.66
N ASP A 389 -5.22 -11.76 11.67
CA ASP A 389 -5.80 -13.11 11.60
C ASP A 389 -7.25 -13.18 11.06
N SER A 390 -7.64 -12.29 10.13
CA SER A 390 -8.81 -12.33 9.22
C SER A 390 -10.13 -11.62 9.60
N VAL A 391 -10.38 -11.21 10.86
CA VAL A 391 -11.53 -10.34 11.23
C VAL A 391 -11.23 -9.55 12.51
N ARG A 392 -11.69 -8.30 12.58
CA ARG A 392 -11.65 -7.43 13.76
C ARG A 392 -12.22 -8.10 15.01
N THR A 393 -11.39 -8.25 16.04
CA THR A 393 -11.82 -8.66 17.37
C THR A 393 -12.23 -7.45 18.19
N VAL A 394 -13.25 -7.60 19.02
CA VAL A 394 -13.60 -6.58 20.02
C VAL A 394 -12.43 -6.44 21.01
N PRO A 395 -11.91 -5.23 21.29
CA PRO A 395 -10.88 -5.04 22.30
C PRO A 395 -11.29 -5.61 23.65
N GLU A 396 -10.34 -6.21 24.37
CA GLU A 396 -10.66 -6.70 25.71
C GLU A 396 -10.97 -5.52 26.64
N ALA A 397 -12.02 -5.66 27.45
CA ALA A 397 -12.42 -4.60 28.40
C ALA A 397 -11.28 -4.16 29.33
N LYS A 398 -10.36 -5.07 29.68
CA LYS A 398 -9.16 -4.79 30.49
C LYS A 398 -8.19 -3.84 29.78
N GLU A 399 -7.99 -3.99 28.48
CA GLU A 399 -7.09 -3.15 27.68
C GLU A 399 -7.65 -1.74 27.54
N LEU A 400 -8.95 -1.63 27.22
CA LEU A 400 -9.65 -0.35 27.21
C LEU A 400 -9.63 0.33 28.58
N THR A 401 -9.78 -0.44 29.66
CA THR A 401 -9.70 0.08 31.02
C THR A 401 -8.33 0.66 31.30
N SER A 402 -7.27 -0.07 30.95
CA SER A 402 -5.88 0.37 31.11
C SER A 402 -5.59 1.65 30.33
N LEU A 403 -6.05 1.74 29.07
CA LEU A 403 -5.90 2.95 28.26
C LEU A 403 -6.63 4.14 28.87
N CYS A 404 -7.89 3.97 29.30
CA CYS A 404 -8.67 5.04 29.90
C CYS A 404 -8.06 5.53 31.23
N GLN A 405 -7.50 4.63 32.03
CA GLN A 405 -6.77 4.97 33.25
C GLN A 405 -5.50 5.78 32.93
N GLU A 406 -4.75 5.38 31.90
CA GLU A 406 -3.57 6.13 31.44
C GLU A 406 -3.96 7.52 30.91
N LEU A 407 -4.96 7.61 30.03
CA LEU A 407 -5.48 8.90 29.55
C LEU A 407 -5.96 9.78 30.70
N ALA A 408 -6.45 9.18 31.78
CA ALA A 408 -6.93 9.93 32.93
C ALA A 408 -5.85 10.66 33.72
N ILE A 409 -4.63 10.16 33.70
CA ILE A 409 -3.46 10.83 34.29
C ILE A 409 -3.21 12.17 33.58
N TYR A 410 -3.39 12.21 32.26
CA TYR A 410 -3.10 13.40 31.46
C TYR A 410 -4.27 14.39 31.39
N GLY A 411 -5.52 13.94 31.51
CA GLY A 411 -6.67 14.85 31.45
C GLY A 411 -6.88 15.66 32.73
N THR A 412 -6.20 15.31 33.83
CA THR A 412 -6.11 16.13 35.05
C THR A 412 -4.90 17.07 35.05
N SER A 413 -4.06 17.05 34.01
CA SER A 413 -2.90 17.95 33.88
C SER A 413 -3.33 19.41 33.81
N ASP A 414 -2.51 20.31 34.35
CA ASP A 414 -2.69 21.76 34.23
C ASP A 414 -2.43 22.28 32.80
N GLU A 415 -1.70 21.51 31.99
CA GLU A 415 -1.42 21.84 30.59
C GLU A 415 -2.66 21.65 29.70
N SER A 416 -3.19 22.75 29.14
CA SER A 416 -4.36 22.70 28.26
C SER A 416 -4.17 21.81 27.05
N PHE A 417 -2.96 21.81 26.46
CA PHE A 417 -2.62 20.97 25.33
C PHE A 417 -2.87 19.48 25.62
N LEU A 418 -2.39 18.96 26.76
CA LEU A 418 -2.58 17.56 27.14
C LEU A 418 -4.07 17.23 27.36
N ARG A 419 -4.83 18.12 27.99
CA ARG A 419 -6.28 17.94 28.17
C ARG A 419 -7.03 17.88 26.84
N ASP A 420 -6.68 18.75 25.90
CA ASP A 420 -7.28 18.78 24.56
C ASP A 420 -6.96 17.50 23.79
N ARG A 421 -5.73 16.98 23.90
CA ARG A 421 -5.34 15.70 23.30
C ARG A 421 -6.07 14.52 23.92
N VAL A 422 -6.26 14.48 25.25
CA VAL A 422 -7.05 13.45 25.93
C VAL A 422 -8.51 13.48 25.47
N ALA A 423 -9.13 14.65 25.42
CA ALA A 423 -10.50 14.80 24.93
C ALA A 423 -10.65 14.30 23.50
N ARG A 424 -9.67 14.57 22.65
CA ARG A 424 -9.65 14.08 21.29
C ARG A 424 -9.47 12.56 21.21
N CYS A 425 -8.53 11.98 21.95
CA CYS A 425 -8.35 10.52 22.02
C CYS A 425 -9.63 9.82 22.50
N ALA A 426 -10.29 10.39 23.51
CA ALA A 426 -11.57 9.88 24.01
C ALA A 426 -12.65 9.90 22.92
N ARG A 427 -12.81 11.01 22.19
CA ARG A 427 -13.77 11.09 21.08
C ARG A 427 -13.47 10.08 19.96
N VAL A 428 -12.20 9.92 19.58
CA VAL A 428 -11.77 8.95 18.54
C VAL A 428 -12.16 7.54 18.92
N LEU A 429 -11.96 7.15 20.17
CA LEU A 429 -12.34 5.82 20.63
C LEU A 429 -13.87 5.66 20.80
N LEU A 430 -14.58 6.71 21.24
CA LEU A 430 -16.05 6.70 21.33
C LEU A 430 -16.75 6.66 19.97
N SER A 431 -16.05 7.04 18.89
CA SER A 431 -16.53 6.98 17.51
C SER A 431 -16.18 5.67 16.78
N THR A 432 -15.42 4.74 17.39
CA THR A 432 -15.02 3.50 16.68
C THR A 432 -16.17 2.52 16.53
N ASP A 433 -16.87 2.23 17.63
CA ASP A 433 -17.92 1.21 17.72
C ASP A 433 -18.63 1.23 19.10
N ILE A 434 -19.73 0.48 19.19
CA ILE A 434 -20.60 0.44 20.39
C ILE A 434 -19.96 -0.25 21.60
N TYR A 435 -19.03 -1.18 21.38
CA TYR A 435 -18.42 -1.99 22.45
C TYR A 435 -17.31 -1.20 23.14
N CYS A 436 -16.47 -0.53 22.35
CA CYS A 436 -15.50 0.44 22.84
C CYS A 436 -16.22 1.53 23.63
N ARG A 437 -17.27 2.11 23.06
CA ARG A 437 -18.09 3.15 23.72
C ARG A 437 -18.55 2.75 25.11
N THR A 438 -19.24 1.62 25.25
CA THR A 438 -19.83 1.20 26.53
C THR A 438 -18.75 0.98 27.60
N SER A 439 -17.66 0.30 27.22
CA SER A 439 -16.55 -0.03 28.12
C SER A 439 -15.78 1.23 28.55
N MET A 440 -15.56 2.14 27.61
CA MET A 440 -14.89 3.40 27.87
C MET A 440 -15.70 4.32 28.76
N LEU A 441 -16.99 4.49 28.49
CA LEU A 441 -17.84 5.35 29.32
C LEU A 441 -17.82 4.91 30.77
N ARG A 442 -17.96 3.60 31.01
CA ARG A 442 -17.88 3.04 32.36
C ARG A 442 -16.54 3.38 33.00
N THR A 443 -15.44 3.30 32.24
CA THR A 443 -14.11 3.59 32.76
C THR A 443 -13.88 5.08 32.99
N LEU A 444 -14.19 5.94 32.01
CA LEU A 444 -14.05 7.40 32.10
C LEU A 444 -14.93 8.00 33.21
N LEU A 445 -16.12 7.46 33.44
CA LEU A 445 -16.95 7.83 34.60
C LEU A 445 -16.26 7.46 35.91
N SER A 446 -15.62 6.29 35.96
CA SER A 446 -14.93 5.82 37.17
C SER A 446 -13.66 6.60 37.50
N THR A 447 -13.02 7.24 36.51
CA THR A 447 -11.81 8.06 36.75
C THR A 447 -12.13 9.47 37.23
N GLY A 448 -13.40 9.90 37.18
CA GLY A 448 -13.83 11.25 37.57
C GLY A 448 -13.34 12.36 36.64
N LEU A 449 -12.78 12.01 35.48
CA LEU A 449 -12.16 12.95 34.55
C LEU A 449 -13.18 13.86 33.84
N TYR A 450 -14.38 13.34 33.61
CA TYR A 450 -15.48 14.08 33.00
C TYR A 450 -16.67 14.11 33.94
N LYS A 451 -17.39 15.24 33.94
CA LYS A 451 -18.72 15.27 34.55
C LYS A 451 -19.67 14.44 33.69
N SER A 452 -20.69 13.87 34.32
CA SER A 452 -21.73 13.10 33.62
C SER A 452 -22.34 13.89 32.45
N SER A 453 -22.54 15.20 32.61
CA SER A 453 -23.03 16.09 31.54
C SER A 453 -22.12 16.13 30.31
N ASP A 454 -20.81 16.19 30.51
CA ASP A 454 -19.84 16.36 29.43
C ASP A 454 -19.74 15.06 28.61
N LEU A 455 -19.85 13.92 29.29
CA LEU A 455 -19.91 12.61 28.63
C LEU A 455 -21.21 12.43 27.84
N THR A 456 -22.35 12.91 28.35
CA THR A 456 -23.61 12.88 27.60
C THR A 456 -23.49 13.68 26.30
N ILE A 457 -22.93 14.89 26.35
CA ILE A 457 -22.69 15.71 25.14
C ILE A 457 -21.75 14.97 24.18
N MET A 458 -20.63 14.46 24.68
CA MET A 458 -19.67 13.71 23.87
C MET A 458 -20.29 12.46 23.25
N LEU A 459 -21.23 11.81 23.95
CA LEU A 459 -21.97 10.67 23.45
C LEU A 459 -22.95 11.03 22.36
N GLU A 460 -23.71 12.10 22.53
CA GLU A 460 -24.64 12.58 21.51
C GLU A 460 -23.90 13.00 20.24
N GLU A 461 -22.74 13.65 20.38
CA GLU A 461 -21.85 14.01 19.27
C GLU A 461 -21.30 12.76 18.57
N THR A 462 -20.72 11.83 19.32
CA THR A 462 -20.09 10.63 18.75
C THR A 462 -21.09 9.58 18.30
N ALA A 463 -22.34 9.58 18.81
CA ALA A 463 -23.40 8.70 18.34
C ALA A 463 -23.79 8.96 16.89
N LYS A 464 -23.81 10.24 16.47
CA LYS A 464 -24.05 10.63 15.07
C LYS A 464 -22.93 10.15 14.14
N ILE A 465 -21.72 10.05 14.67
CA ILE A 465 -20.50 9.63 13.95
C ILE A 465 -20.36 8.09 13.95
N CYS A 466 -20.84 7.39 14.98
CA CYS A 466 -20.78 5.92 15.04
C CYS A 466 -21.89 5.27 14.22
N THR A 467 -21.93 5.61 12.93
CA THR A 467 -22.81 5.07 11.92
C THR A 467 -21.97 4.30 10.89
N PRO A 468 -22.54 3.29 10.23
CA PRO A 468 -21.89 2.62 9.11
C PRO A 468 -21.53 3.66 8.04
N SER A 469 -20.33 3.59 7.48
CA SER A 469 -19.93 4.53 6.43
C SER A 469 -20.89 4.45 5.23
N PRO A 470 -21.56 5.55 4.84
CA PRO A 470 -22.60 5.53 3.81
C PRO A 470 -22.02 5.25 2.42
N SER A 471 -20.75 5.60 2.20
CA SER A 471 -20.08 5.34 0.93
C SER A 471 -19.51 3.91 0.91
N PRO A 472 -19.79 3.09 -0.12
CA PRO A 472 -18.90 1.98 -0.42
C PRO A 472 -17.50 2.55 -0.54
N SER A 473 -16.53 2.03 0.23
CA SER A 473 -15.14 2.26 -0.12
C SER A 473 -14.99 1.90 -1.59
N PRO A 474 -14.55 2.83 -2.47
CA PRO A 474 -14.60 2.61 -3.91
C PRO A 474 -13.69 1.45 -4.37
N TRP A 475 -12.89 0.83 -3.50
CA TRP A 475 -11.73 0.04 -3.93
C TRP A 475 -11.47 -1.29 -3.22
N GLY A 476 -12.43 -1.93 -2.53
CA GLY A 476 -12.19 -3.30 -2.03
C GLY A 476 -13.33 -3.88 -1.22
N TRP A 477 -14.05 -4.83 -1.81
CA TRP A 477 -15.30 -5.39 -1.32
C TRP A 477 -15.02 -6.73 -0.63
N PHE A 478 -14.52 -6.74 0.61
CA PHE A 478 -14.57 -7.97 1.42
C PHE A 478 -15.96 -8.08 2.02
N TYR A 479 -16.85 -8.67 1.23
CA TYR A 479 -18.12 -9.10 1.74
C TYR A 479 -17.92 -10.44 2.43
N LEU A 480 -18.35 -10.49 3.68
CA LEU A 480 -18.57 -11.73 4.37
C LEU A 480 -19.84 -12.34 3.80
N TYR A 481 -19.66 -13.29 2.88
CA TYR A 481 -20.74 -14.13 2.36
C TYR A 481 -20.94 -15.32 3.28
N ILE A 482 -22.14 -15.41 3.83
CA ILE A 482 -22.56 -16.51 4.68
C ILE A 482 -23.79 -17.14 4.06
N TYR A 483 -23.79 -18.45 3.95
CA TYR A 483 -24.92 -19.21 3.47
C TYR A 483 -25.50 -20.03 4.61
N ARG A 484 -26.81 -19.98 4.79
CA ARG A 484 -27.52 -20.88 5.71
C ARG A 484 -28.33 -21.89 4.93
N HIS A 485 -28.46 -23.06 5.52
CA HIS A 485 -29.23 -24.18 4.99
C HIS A 485 -30.43 -24.43 5.90
N LEU A 486 -31.63 -24.40 5.34
CA LEU A 486 -32.88 -24.63 6.03
C LEU A 486 -33.49 -25.97 5.58
N ASP A 487 -34.17 -26.66 6.50
CA ASP A 487 -35.05 -27.77 6.14
C ASP A 487 -36.39 -27.28 5.55
N ALA A 488 -37.25 -28.23 5.19
CA ALA A 488 -38.57 -27.94 4.61
C ALA A 488 -39.51 -27.15 5.55
N ASP A 489 -39.24 -27.16 6.87
CA ASP A 489 -39.99 -26.42 7.88
C ASP A 489 -39.33 -25.06 8.20
N GLY A 490 -38.29 -24.68 7.46
CA GLY A 490 -37.54 -23.45 7.65
C GLY A 490 -36.61 -23.45 8.86
N LYS A 491 -36.32 -24.61 9.47
CA LYS A 491 -35.37 -24.73 10.59
C LYS A 491 -33.95 -24.78 10.09
N LEU A 492 -33.07 -24.12 10.84
CA LEU A 492 -31.66 -23.99 10.51
C LEU A 492 -30.92 -25.31 10.75
N LEU A 493 -30.37 -25.87 9.67
CA LEU A 493 -29.57 -27.09 9.70
C LEU A 493 -28.08 -26.77 9.86
N ASN A 494 -27.53 -25.87 9.03
CA ASN A 494 -26.12 -25.49 9.08
C ASN A 494 -25.82 -24.13 8.42
N ILE A 495 -24.57 -23.68 8.55
CA ILE A 495 -24.02 -22.47 7.91
C ILE A 495 -22.69 -22.80 7.22
N THR A 496 -22.39 -22.13 6.10
CA THR A 496 -21.12 -22.22 5.37
C THR A 496 -20.73 -20.87 4.76
N HIS A 497 -19.43 -20.63 4.49
CA HIS A 497 -18.98 -19.41 3.78
C HIS A 497 -18.79 -19.60 2.27
N ARG A 498 -18.86 -20.85 1.79
CA ARG A 498 -18.78 -21.13 0.36
C ARG A 498 -20.14 -21.56 -0.13
N PRO A 499 -20.59 -21.06 -1.30
CA PRO A 499 -21.70 -21.69 -1.98
C PRO A 499 -21.24 -23.12 -2.25
N CYS A 500 -21.87 -24.07 -1.56
CA CYS A 500 -21.46 -25.46 -1.66
C CYS A 500 -21.84 -25.95 -3.05
N ARG A 501 -20.90 -25.90 -4.00
CA ARG A 501 -21.07 -26.39 -5.38
C ARG A 501 -21.55 -27.85 -5.38
N ASP A 502 -21.22 -28.60 -4.33
CA ASP A 502 -21.63 -29.98 -4.17
C ASP A 502 -23.10 -30.12 -3.71
N LEU A 503 -23.65 -29.18 -2.94
CA LEU A 503 -25.04 -29.27 -2.44
C LEU A 503 -26.09 -29.03 -3.54
N ALA A 504 -25.79 -28.15 -4.50
CA ALA A 504 -26.61 -28.00 -5.70
C ALA A 504 -26.64 -29.28 -6.56
N ARG A 505 -25.64 -30.16 -6.42
CA ARG A 505 -25.56 -31.44 -7.15
C ARG A 505 -26.22 -32.60 -6.43
N THR A 506 -26.35 -32.55 -5.09
CA THR A 506 -26.88 -33.68 -4.31
C THR A 506 -28.39 -33.86 -4.37
N GLY A 507 -29.13 -32.99 -5.07
CA GLY A 507 -30.56 -33.24 -5.37
C GLY A 507 -31.46 -33.35 -4.13
N MET A 508 -31.12 -32.70 -3.01
CA MET A 508 -31.97 -32.68 -1.82
C MET A 508 -33.19 -31.80 -2.09
N MET A 509 -34.26 -32.41 -2.59
CA MET A 509 -35.53 -31.75 -2.84
C MET A 509 -36.14 -31.25 -1.53
N GLY A 510 -36.50 -29.97 -1.47
CA GLY A 510 -37.20 -29.35 -0.32
C GLY A 510 -36.32 -28.58 0.67
N HIS A 511 -35.02 -28.44 0.41
CA HIS A 511 -34.12 -27.64 1.25
C HIS A 511 -33.91 -26.25 0.66
N GLU A 512 -33.86 -25.22 1.51
CA GLU A 512 -33.66 -23.83 1.09
C GLU A 512 -32.26 -23.34 1.48
N PHE A 513 -31.63 -22.58 0.57
CA PHE A 513 -30.37 -21.91 0.85
C PHE A 513 -30.56 -20.41 0.79
N HIS A 514 -30.07 -19.71 1.81
CA HIS A 514 -30.10 -18.26 1.84
C HIS A 514 -28.68 -17.74 1.95
N GLU A 515 -28.42 -16.63 1.31
CA GLU A 515 -27.18 -15.87 1.37
C GLU A 515 -27.37 -14.62 2.23
N LEU A 516 -26.38 -14.35 3.07
CA LEU A 516 -26.21 -13.11 3.81
C LEU A 516 -24.89 -12.50 3.37
N CYS A 517 -24.95 -11.23 2.98
CA CYS A 517 -23.83 -10.48 2.45
C CYS A 517 -23.60 -9.28 3.37
N LEU A 518 -22.48 -9.29 4.10
CA LEU A 518 -22.14 -8.28 5.11
C LEU A 518 -20.84 -7.61 4.73
N ARG A 519 -20.67 -6.31 5.00
CA ARG A 519 -19.34 -5.70 4.92
C ARG A 519 -18.52 -6.19 6.11
N SER A 520 -17.24 -6.51 5.89
CA SER A 520 -16.33 -6.86 6.99
C SER A 520 -16.27 -5.77 8.07
N ASP A 521 -16.38 -4.50 7.69
CA ASP A 521 -16.31 -3.36 8.63
C ASP A 521 -17.54 -3.22 9.52
N ASP A 522 -18.67 -3.85 9.16
CA ASP A 522 -19.93 -3.79 9.91
C ASP A 522 -20.01 -4.84 11.02
N VAL A 523 -19.01 -5.75 11.10
CA VAL A 523 -19.05 -6.92 11.97
C VAL A 523 -17.75 -7.11 12.74
N PHE A 524 -17.89 -7.65 13.95
CA PHE A 524 -16.76 -8.10 14.77
C PHE A 524 -16.85 -9.59 15.09
N GLU A 525 -15.69 -10.20 15.31
CA GLU A 525 -15.55 -11.51 15.92
C GLU A 525 -15.49 -11.34 17.45
N LEU A 526 -16.57 -11.68 18.15
CA LEU A 526 -16.59 -11.79 19.61
C LEU A 526 -15.99 -13.13 20.01
N HIS A 527 -14.74 -13.13 20.46
CA HIS A 527 -14.03 -14.34 20.85
C HIS A 527 -14.56 -14.93 22.17
N LEU A 528 -14.87 -16.22 22.18
CA LEU A 528 -15.33 -16.95 23.35
C LEU A 528 -14.16 -17.64 24.06
N GLN A 529 -13.91 -17.20 25.30
CA GLN A 529 -12.92 -17.81 26.18
C GLN A 529 -13.36 -19.22 26.60
N HIS A 530 -12.39 -20.13 26.75
CA HIS A 530 -12.63 -21.48 27.26
C HIS A 530 -13.39 -21.46 28.60
N GLY A 531 -14.36 -22.37 28.77
CA GLY A 531 -15.16 -22.45 29.99
C GLY A 531 -16.29 -21.43 30.09
N ARG A 532 -16.32 -20.39 29.24
CA ARG A 532 -17.39 -19.40 29.21
C ARG A 532 -18.45 -19.77 28.20
N ALA A 533 -19.70 -19.72 28.65
CA ALA A 533 -20.86 -19.86 27.80
C ALA A 533 -21.10 -18.56 27.00
N PHE A 534 -21.51 -18.71 25.74
CA PHE A 534 -21.96 -17.59 24.93
C PHE A 534 -23.21 -16.94 25.54
N SER A 535 -23.24 -15.61 25.54
CA SER A 535 -24.44 -14.84 25.83
C SER A 535 -24.59 -13.67 24.85
N SER A 536 -25.77 -13.54 24.25
CA SER A 536 -26.09 -12.36 23.42
C SER A 536 -26.36 -11.10 24.25
N ALA A 537 -26.48 -11.20 25.57
CA ALA A 537 -26.78 -10.05 26.42
C ALA A 537 -25.71 -8.96 26.25
N GLY A 538 -26.15 -7.74 25.90
CA GLY A 538 -25.26 -6.60 25.66
C GLY A 538 -24.53 -6.61 24.31
N HIS A 539 -24.82 -7.59 23.44
CA HIS A 539 -24.22 -7.70 22.12
C HIS A 539 -25.32 -7.76 21.04
N HIS A 540 -24.93 -7.56 19.79
CA HIS A 540 -25.83 -7.71 18.64
C HIS A 540 -25.35 -8.83 17.72
N PRO A 541 -25.41 -10.11 18.16
CA PRO A 541 -24.97 -11.23 17.34
C PRO A 541 -25.82 -11.40 16.08
N ILE A 542 -25.17 -11.82 15.01
CA ILE A 542 -25.81 -12.04 13.71
C ILE A 542 -26.72 -13.26 13.84
N PHE A 543 -28.01 -13.03 13.80
CA PHE A 543 -29.04 -14.05 13.86
C PHE A 543 -29.04 -14.92 12.60
N ALA A 544 -28.89 -16.22 12.78
CA ALA A 544 -28.87 -17.18 11.69
C ALA A 544 -30.23 -17.82 11.41
N GLY A 545 -31.08 -17.94 12.42
CA GLY A 545 -32.38 -18.61 12.33
C GLY A 545 -32.72 -19.35 13.62
N TYR A 546 -33.70 -20.24 13.54
CA TYR A 546 -34.08 -21.10 14.67
C TYR A 546 -33.58 -22.53 14.44
N THR A 547 -33.01 -23.14 15.48
CA THR A 547 -32.62 -24.56 15.44
C THR A 547 -33.86 -25.46 15.32
N THR A 548 -33.67 -26.76 15.07
CA THR A 548 -34.74 -27.76 15.09
C THR A 548 -35.50 -27.80 16.42
N ASN A 549 -34.85 -27.41 17.52
CA ASN A 549 -35.45 -27.33 18.85
C ASN A 549 -36.19 -26.00 19.10
N GLY A 550 -36.20 -25.09 18.12
CA GLY A 550 -36.81 -23.76 18.25
C GLY A 550 -35.94 -22.73 18.97
N GLU A 551 -34.69 -23.05 19.27
CA GLU A 551 -33.76 -22.11 19.92
C GLU A 551 -33.23 -21.09 18.91
N ARG A 552 -32.91 -19.87 19.36
CA ARG A 552 -32.26 -18.87 18.52
C ARG A 552 -30.80 -19.24 18.28
N ALA A 553 -30.42 -19.30 17.02
CA ALA A 553 -29.06 -19.58 16.59
C ALA A 553 -28.38 -18.34 16.00
N TYR A 554 -27.08 -18.23 16.21
CA TYR A 554 -26.24 -17.13 15.77
C TYR A 554 -25.07 -17.63 14.93
N VAL A 555 -24.57 -16.77 14.03
CA VAL A 555 -23.42 -17.09 13.17
C VAL A 555 -22.14 -17.08 14.01
N ALA A 556 -21.38 -18.17 13.95
CA ALA A 556 -20.07 -18.27 14.56
C ALA A 556 -19.02 -18.84 13.60
N LYS A 557 -17.75 -18.62 13.94
CA LYS A 557 -16.57 -19.17 13.27
C LYS A 557 -15.75 -19.97 14.27
N ALA A 558 -15.46 -21.21 13.92
CA ALA A 558 -14.66 -22.13 14.70
C ALA A 558 -13.31 -22.37 14.02
N ARG A 559 -12.20 -22.33 14.79
CA ARG A 559 -10.84 -22.64 14.30
C ARG A 559 -10.32 -23.91 14.98
N PHE A 560 -9.56 -24.74 14.27
CA PHE A 560 -9.10 -26.07 14.74
C PHE A 560 -7.57 -26.24 14.74
N GLY A 561 -6.82 -25.13 14.66
CA GLY A 561 -5.35 -25.11 14.58
C GLY A 561 -4.82 -24.71 13.20
N HIS A 562 -3.51 -24.46 13.10
CA HIS A 562 -2.86 -23.90 11.90
C HIS A 562 -3.06 -24.72 10.61
N ASN A 563 -3.32 -26.03 10.73
CA ASN A 563 -3.50 -26.93 9.57
C ASN A 563 -4.94 -27.02 9.05
N PHE A 564 -5.91 -26.40 9.74
CA PHE A 564 -7.32 -26.49 9.38
C PHE A 564 -7.87 -25.13 8.99
N SER A 565 -8.61 -25.08 7.88
CA SER A 565 -9.42 -23.92 7.55
C SER A 565 -10.47 -23.70 8.63
N SER A 566 -10.68 -22.46 9.06
CA SER A 566 -11.82 -22.11 9.91
C SER A 566 -13.13 -22.54 9.24
N CYS A 567 -14.08 -23.05 10.03
CA CYS A 567 -15.42 -23.35 9.55
C CYS A 567 -16.43 -22.39 10.18
N TYR A 568 -17.53 -22.17 9.47
CA TYR A 568 -18.67 -21.44 10.02
C TYR A 568 -19.61 -22.46 10.66
N CYS A 569 -20.20 -22.08 11.78
CA CYS A 569 -21.11 -22.92 12.55
C CYS A 569 -22.20 -22.06 13.19
N ILE A 570 -23.13 -22.74 13.85
CA ILE A 570 -24.20 -22.12 14.63
C ILE A 570 -23.90 -22.27 16.11
N VAL A 571 -24.26 -21.26 16.89
CA VAL A 571 -24.22 -21.30 18.36
C VAL A 571 -25.54 -20.78 18.91
N THR A 572 -25.94 -21.27 20.08
CA THR A 572 -27.12 -20.82 20.83
C THR A 572 -26.70 -20.22 22.17
N GLU A 573 -27.62 -19.55 22.87
CA GLU A 573 -27.39 -19.10 24.25
C GLU A 573 -26.88 -20.24 25.12
N GLY A 574 -25.86 -19.98 25.94
CA GLY A 574 -25.30 -21.00 26.82
C GLY A 574 -24.21 -21.88 26.18
N THR A 575 -24.04 -21.85 24.84
CA THR A 575 -23.06 -22.69 24.14
C THR A 575 -21.64 -22.41 24.62
N LYS A 576 -20.90 -23.44 25.03
CA LYS A 576 -19.48 -23.35 25.35
C LYS A 576 -18.63 -23.93 24.23
N LEU A 577 -17.38 -23.48 24.16
CA LEU A 577 -16.40 -23.98 23.18
C LEU A 577 -16.22 -25.50 23.29
N GLU A 578 -16.07 -26.01 24.51
CA GLU A 578 -15.83 -27.42 24.82
C GLU A 578 -17.03 -28.34 24.51
N ASP A 579 -18.23 -27.77 24.35
CA ASP A 579 -19.45 -28.52 24.01
C ASP A 579 -19.57 -28.73 22.50
N LEU A 580 -18.86 -27.94 21.69
CA LEU A 580 -18.93 -28.03 20.25
C LEU A 580 -18.16 -29.24 19.71
N ARG A 581 -18.85 -30.03 18.87
CA ARG A 581 -18.28 -31.11 18.08
C ARG A 581 -18.59 -30.84 16.62
N ILE A 582 -17.60 -30.40 15.86
CA ILE A 582 -17.79 -30.04 14.45
C ILE A 582 -17.14 -31.10 13.58
N ARG A 583 -17.93 -31.61 12.63
CA ARG A 583 -17.45 -32.54 11.61
C ARG A 583 -16.65 -31.78 10.56
N THR A 584 -15.35 -32.04 10.51
CA THR A 584 -14.45 -31.44 9.51
C THR A 584 -13.77 -32.52 8.67
N ARG A 585 -13.42 -32.20 7.41
CA ARG A 585 -12.54 -33.04 6.59
C ARG A 585 -11.09 -32.57 6.76
N PRO A 586 -10.19 -33.40 7.31
CA PRO A 586 -8.77 -33.07 7.33
C PRO A 586 -8.23 -33.00 5.90
N ARG A 587 -7.37 -32.02 5.60
CA ARG A 587 -6.72 -31.89 4.27
C ARG A 587 -5.90 -33.12 3.87
N ALA A 588 -5.36 -33.86 4.84
CA ALA A 588 -4.39 -34.94 4.62
C ALA A 588 -4.97 -36.36 4.74
N ALA A 589 -6.26 -36.52 5.04
CA ALA A 589 -6.87 -37.82 5.27
C ALA A 589 -7.79 -38.23 4.11
N ASN A 590 -7.89 -39.54 3.89
CA ASN A 590 -8.75 -40.36 3.04
C ASN A 590 -10.27 -40.04 3.01
N GLY A 591 -10.68 -38.78 3.13
CA GLY A 591 -12.07 -38.32 3.03
C GLY A 591 -12.95 -38.60 4.26
N VAL A 592 -12.41 -39.28 5.28
CA VAL A 592 -13.17 -39.60 6.51
C VAL A 592 -13.42 -38.34 7.32
N MET A 593 -14.70 -38.04 7.57
CA MET A 593 -15.12 -36.95 8.45
C MET A 593 -14.71 -37.27 9.89
N LYS A 594 -14.07 -36.34 10.58
CA LYS A 594 -13.78 -36.47 12.02
C LYS A 594 -14.49 -35.37 12.78
N GLU A 595 -15.07 -35.71 13.93
CA GLU A 595 -15.56 -34.73 14.89
C GLU A 595 -14.38 -34.18 15.68
N ILE A 596 -14.19 -32.87 15.64
CA ILE A 596 -13.09 -32.17 16.29
C ILE A 596 -13.69 -31.04 17.12
N THR A 597 -13.15 -30.86 18.32
CA THR A 597 -13.44 -29.69 19.16
C THR A 597 -12.58 -28.53 18.68
N PRO A 598 -13.17 -27.36 18.40
CA PRO A 598 -12.38 -26.21 17.99
C PRO A 598 -11.46 -25.71 19.10
N ILE A 599 -10.31 -25.17 18.72
CA ILE A 599 -9.36 -24.50 19.63
C ILE A 599 -9.81 -23.07 19.95
N SER A 600 -10.65 -22.48 19.09
CA SER A 600 -11.20 -21.15 19.28
C SER A 600 -12.57 -21.05 18.62
N LEU A 601 -13.46 -20.27 19.23
CA LEU A 601 -14.78 -19.96 18.70
C LEU A 601 -15.00 -18.46 18.80
N SER A 602 -15.48 -17.87 17.71
CA SER A 602 -15.83 -16.46 17.64
C SER A 602 -17.26 -16.31 17.13
N VAL A 603 -18.08 -15.50 17.78
CA VAL A 603 -19.44 -15.20 17.33
C VAL A 603 -19.42 -13.89 16.56
N TYR A 604 -20.05 -13.86 15.40
CA TYR A 604 -20.17 -12.60 14.66
C TYR A 604 -21.21 -11.71 15.32
N VAL A 605 -20.83 -10.47 15.58
CA VAL A 605 -21.70 -9.43 16.15
C VAL A 605 -21.63 -8.17 15.30
N PHE A 606 -22.72 -7.40 15.23
CA PHE A 606 -22.68 -6.09 14.58
C PHE A 606 -21.83 -5.12 15.38
N ARG A 607 -21.07 -4.33 14.64
CA ARG A 607 -20.24 -3.24 15.15
C ARG A 607 -21.07 -2.04 15.62
N TYR A 608 -22.23 -1.80 14.99
CA TYR A 608 -23.13 -0.71 15.32
C TYR A 608 -24.47 -1.25 15.84
N VAL A 609 -25.22 -0.36 16.51
CA VAL A 609 -26.61 -0.67 16.86
C VAL A 609 -27.38 -0.87 15.55
N PRO A 610 -28.26 -1.89 15.43
CA PRO A 610 -29.02 -2.15 14.20
C PRO A 610 -29.71 -0.92 13.60
N ASN A 611 -30.26 -0.01 14.43
CA ASN A 611 -30.93 1.21 13.98
C ASN A 611 -29.98 2.23 13.33
N ALA A 612 -28.67 2.16 13.59
CA ALA A 612 -27.70 3.05 12.94
C ALA A 612 -27.56 2.75 11.44
N HIS A 613 -27.95 1.55 11.00
CA HIS A 613 -27.92 1.18 9.58
C HIS A 613 -29.17 1.61 8.82
N THR A 614 -30.31 1.82 9.49
CA THR A 614 -31.58 2.17 8.82
C THR A 614 -31.59 3.60 8.27
N GLU A 615 -30.71 4.47 8.78
CA GLU A 615 -30.56 5.85 8.28
C GLU A 615 -29.69 5.95 7.01
N SER A 616 -29.03 4.85 6.61
CA SER A 616 -28.26 4.83 5.37
C SER A 616 -29.20 4.45 4.21
N ASP A 617 -29.45 5.40 3.31
CA ASP A 617 -30.26 5.30 2.07
C ASP A 617 -29.96 4.08 1.18
N ARG A 618 -28.84 3.41 1.43
CA ARG A 618 -28.41 2.24 0.67
C ARG A 618 -29.14 0.96 1.09
N PHE A 619 -29.57 0.86 2.35
CA PHE A 619 -30.26 -0.32 2.86
C PHE A 619 -31.75 -0.33 2.51
N SER A 620 -32.38 0.85 2.37
CA SER A 620 -33.78 0.97 1.95
C SER A 620 -34.02 0.41 0.54
N ARG A 621 -33.06 0.55 -0.39
CA ARG A 621 -33.20 0.05 -1.78
C ARG A 621 -33.08 -1.48 -1.92
N VAL A 622 -32.54 -2.18 -0.94
CA VAL A 622 -32.45 -3.66 -0.94
C VAL A 622 -33.73 -4.29 -0.36
N LEU A 623 -34.56 -3.50 0.30
CA LEU A 623 -35.70 -3.96 1.09
C LEU A 623 -37.01 -4.11 0.32
N ASP A 624 -37.10 -3.59 -0.90
CA ASP A 624 -38.29 -3.70 -1.72
C ASP A 624 -38.43 -5.11 -2.33
N GLY A 625 -39.11 -6.01 -1.60
CA GLY A 625 -39.80 -7.15 -2.21
C GLY A 625 -39.45 -8.56 -1.71
N ILE A 626 -38.59 -8.74 -0.71
CA ILE A 626 -38.28 -10.09 -0.19
C ILE A 626 -38.50 -10.16 1.32
N VAL A 627 -39.62 -10.78 1.72
CA VAL A 627 -39.92 -11.16 3.09
C VAL A 627 -38.92 -12.23 3.51
N SER A 628 -37.84 -11.83 4.19
CA SER A 628 -36.89 -12.76 4.79
C SER A 628 -36.65 -12.43 6.25
N VAL A 629 -36.19 -13.44 7.00
CA VAL A 629 -35.88 -13.33 8.43
C VAL A 629 -34.81 -12.26 8.64
N ALA A 630 -35.18 -11.14 9.28
CA ALA A 630 -34.25 -10.07 9.60
C ALA A 630 -33.19 -10.58 10.60
N THR A 631 -31.93 -10.26 10.33
CA THR A 631 -30.80 -10.53 11.23
C THR A 631 -30.36 -9.28 11.99
N GLY A 632 -31.19 -8.24 12.02
CA GLY A 632 -30.82 -6.87 12.41
C GLY A 632 -31.11 -5.96 11.21
N PRO A 633 -30.14 -5.16 10.74
CA PRO A 633 -30.33 -4.31 9.56
C PRO A 633 -30.10 -5.03 8.23
N PHE A 634 -29.71 -6.31 8.29
CA PHE A 634 -29.49 -7.16 7.13
C PHE A 634 -30.51 -8.29 7.08
N TYR A 635 -30.58 -8.93 5.92
CA TYR A 635 -31.63 -9.89 5.56
C TYR A 635 -31.03 -11.09 4.84
N TRP A 636 -31.61 -12.26 5.06
CA TRP A 636 -31.20 -13.50 4.44
C TRP A 636 -31.88 -13.67 3.07
N LYS A 637 -31.16 -13.44 1.98
CA LYS A 637 -31.69 -13.53 0.61
C LYS A 637 -31.78 -15.00 0.16
N PRO A 638 -32.95 -15.52 -0.25
CA PRO A 638 -33.04 -16.84 -0.86
C PRO A 638 -32.15 -16.91 -2.12
N LEU A 639 -31.35 -17.97 -2.24
CA LEU A 639 -30.59 -18.22 -3.46
C LEU A 639 -31.55 -18.69 -4.56
N SER A 640 -31.70 -17.88 -5.61
CA SER A 640 -32.58 -18.24 -6.72
C SER A 640 -32.12 -19.55 -7.37
N PRO A 641 -33.01 -20.51 -7.65
CA PRO A 641 -32.67 -21.78 -8.30
C PRO A 641 -31.98 -21.62 -9.67
N SER A 642 -32.16 -20.45 -10.31
CA SER A 642 -31.57 -20.07 -11.59
C SER A 642 -30.10 -19.67 -11.52
N TYR A 643 -29.45 -19.64 -10.34
CA TYR A 643 -28.00 -19.53 -10.23
C TYR A 643 -27.31 -20.86 -10.65
N SER A 644 -27.54 -21.31 -11.88
CA SER A 644 -26.52 -22.09 -12.57
C SER A 644 -25.33 -21.14 -12.77
N LEU A 645 -24.31 -21.26 -11.90
CA LEU A 645 -23.03 -20.58 -12.11
C LEU A 645 -22.63 -20.74 -13.58
N PRO A 646 -22.11 -19.68 -14.26
CA PRO A 646 -21.73 -19.79 -15.65
C PRO A 646 -20.80 -21.00 -15.79
N ARG A 647 -21.28 -22.01 -16.53
CA ARG A 647 -20.39 -23.05 -17.02
C ARG A 647 -19.35 -22.30 -17.82
N VAL A 648 -18.11 -22.26 -17.34
CA VAL A 648 -16.97 -21.93 -18.19
C VAL A 648 -16.92 -23.05 -19.21
N SER A 649 -17.69 -22.90 -20.29
CA SER A 649 -17.56 -23.71 -21.48
C SER A 649 -16.22 -23.31 -22.08
N VAL A 650 -15.21 -24.13 -21.84
CA VAL A 650 -14.06 -24.17 -22.73
C VAL A 650 -14.59 -24.69 -24.06
N GLN A 651 -14.97 -23.79 -24.96
CA GLN A 651 -15.21 -24.11 -26.37
C GLN A 651 -15.01 -22.86 -27.25
N SER A 652 -13.87 -22.86 -27.94
CA SER A 652 -13.68 -22.59 -29.37
C SER A 652 -14.63 -21.61 -30.08
N HIS A 653 -14.01 -20.60 -30.70
CA HIS A 653 -14.45 -19.81 -31.86
C HIS A 653 -15.84 -19.17 -31.81
N ILE A 654 -15.86 -17.88 -31.46
CA ILE A 654 -16.94 -16.94 -31.81
C ILE A 654 -16.62 -16.36 -33.19
N SER A 655 -17.61 -16.31 -34.09
CA SER A 655 -17.51 -15.71 -35.41
C SER A 655 -17.77 -14.19 -35.36
N ASP A 656 -17.18 -13.45 -36.30
CA ASP A 656 -17.17 -11.98 -36.39
C ASP A 656 -18.54 -11.29 -36.48
N SER A 657 -19.64 -12.06 -36.56
CA SER A 657 -21.01 -11.53 -36.68
C SER A 657 -21.59 -11.00 -35.36
N ASP A 658 -21.02 -11.35 -34.20
CA ASP A 658 -21.56 -10.97 -32.89
C ASP A 658 -20.90 -9.71 -32.30
N ALA A 659 -19.81 -9.23 -32.88
CA ALA A 659 -19.10 -8.03 -32.44
C ALA A 659 -19.82 -6.71 -32.82
N GLU A 660 -20.51 -6.67 -33.97
CA GLU A 660 -21.25 -5.46 -34.40
C GLU A 660 -22.49 -5.19 -33.53
N LYS A 661 -23.15 -6.22 -33.01
CA LYS A 661 -24.34 -6.05 -32.16
C LYS A 661 -24.02 -5.55 -30.74
N ILE A 662 -22.78 -5.75 -30.28
CA ILE A 662 -22.35 -5.29 -28.94
C ILE A 662 -21.95 -3.81 -28.99
N LEU A 663 -21.52 -3.29 -30.14
CA LEU A 663 -21.16 -1.88 -30.31
C LEU A 663 -22.39 -0.97 -30.38
N ASP A 664 -23.49 -1.42 -30.97
CA ASP A 664 -24.74 -0.64 -31.05
C ASP A 664 -25.47 -0.50 -29.70
N ILE A 665 -25.27 -1.44 -28.78
CA ILE A 665 -25.86 -1.37 -27.42
C ILE A 665 -25.06 -0.40 -26.53
N ALA A 666 -23.74 -0.32 -26.70
CA ALA A 666 -22.90 0.59 -25.94
C ALA A 666 -23.10 2.07 -26.33
N ILE A 667 -23.42 2.35 -27.60
CA ILE A 667 -23.70 3.72 -28.07
C ILE A 667 -25.08 4.22 -27.62
N ALA A 668 -26.02 3.32 -27.33
CA ALA A 668 -27.36 3.69 -26.86
C ALA A 668 -27.40 4.08 -25.37
N GLU A 669 -26.49 3.58 -24.53
CA GLU A 669 -26.46 3.90 -23.09
C GLU A 669 -25.77 5.24 -22.76
N GLU A 670 -24.91 5.77 -23.64
CA GLU A 670 -24.21 7.04 -23.42
C GLU A 670 -25.06 8.29 -23.76
N ALA A 671 -26.20 8.12 -24.45
CA ALA A 671 -27.10 9.21 -24.82
C ALA A 671 -28.17 9.55 -23.77
N HIS A 672 -28.28 8.78 -22.67
CA HIS A 672 -29.33 8.97 -21.66
C HIS A 672 -28.86 9.56 -20.31
N THR A 673 -27.59 9.98 -20.20
CA THR A 673 -27.03 10.58 -18.96
C THR A 673 -26.78 12.09 -19.03
N SER A 674 -27.37 12.80 -19.98
CA SER A 674 -27.41 14.27 -20.00
C SER A 674 -28.86 14.76 -19.95
N TYR A 675 -29.48 14.70 -18.77
CA TYR A 675 -30.54 15.56 -18.25
C TYR A 675 -31.18 14.86 -17.04
N ILE A 676 -30.69 15.21 -15.84
CA ILE A 676 -31.40 15.42 -14.56
C ILE A 676 -30.39 16.06 -13.61
#